data_AF-A0A074RZR8-F1
#
_entry.id   AF-A0A074RZR8-F1
#
_cell.length_a   1.000
_cell.length_b   1.000
_cell.length_c   1.000
_cell.angle_alpha   90.00
_cell.angle_beta   90.00
_cell.angle_gamma   90.00
#
_symmetry.space_group_name_H-M   'P 1'
#
loop_
_entity.id
_entity.type
_entity.pdbx_description
1 polymer ?
#
loop_
_entity_poly.entity_id
_entity_poly.type
_entity_poly.pdbx_seq_one_letter_code
_entity_poly.pdbx_strand_id
1 'polypeptide(L)'
;MTVIQFTPLSSLVQPAFWHDLVRVKIDVLKLSAESQPVTASYSAGKSIIDRETGQDVALGCQIVLAGDAFNDQVNVPAHTVGVRGTLKNFNTVEEFKAADKSALFNELADELWTAMHSETALTDLSYLNKFLVLTFADLKKYKFFYWFAFPAFVAKPAWEIDSSGWLSAEEQLGRENLLSLYNSFTSLSKDKSSHPPCFIARPAANSGYEVSALSQWDSFFKGVNEDQRILGFVDPSANPQSPGWPLRNLLSLVNIRFGIKGPLKVLAWRDTEFTGPNHSWHSRLGLVSIPDGQASSTERPTAVGWEKNTQGKLAPRLADLAPMMDPTRLADQAVDLNLKLMRWRILPGLNLEKVAKTKCLLLGAGTLGCYVARTLMGWGVRTITFVDSARVSFSNPVRQPLFEFADCLEGGKPKAACAAESLKRIFPGMNATGIDMSIPMPGHPIPPALLEKTKSDVARLEELIDSHDAVFLLMDSRESRWLPTVIGASKGKIVMNAALGFDSFLVMRHGVRASRADGESTRLGCYYCNDIVAPADSLSDRTLDQMCTVTRPGLAAIASSTAVEILVSLLQHPKGLNAAAPKPGDESSESILGLVPHQLRGFLAQFSNKLITGAAYDKCTGCSETILKEYESRGFEMALRAFNETGYLEKLTGLDKLYADSEAAMESVDWVEEGEGEGDDDF
;
A
#
# COMPACT_ATOMS: atom_id res chain seq x y z
N MET A 1 -38.79 22.39 -36.39
CA MET A 1 -37.40 21.93 -36.32
C MET A 1 -36.83 22.34 -34.97
N THR A 2 -35.90 21.58 -34.42
CA THR A 2 -35.31 21.81 -33.08
C THR A 2 -33.79 21.82 -33.17
N VAL A 3 -33.11 22.63 -32.35
CA VAL A 3 -31.63 22.69 -32.34
C VAL A 3 -31.05 21.36 -31.85
N ILE A 4 -30.08 20.82 -32.59
CA ILE A 4 -29.43 19.55 -32.25
C ILE A 4 -28.63 19.69 -30.94
N GLN A 5 -28.91 18.80 -29.99
CA GLN A 5 -28.10 18.63 -28.78
C GLN A 5 -27.09 17.50 -29.00
N PHE A 6 -25.88 17.65 -28.48
CA PHE A 6 -24.79 16.69 -28.68
C PHE A 6 -24.30 16.18 -27.33
N THR A 7 -24.08 14.87 -27.23
CA THR A 7 -23.49 14.23 -26.04
C THR A 7 -22.00 14.57 -25.99
N PRO A 8 -21.50 15.20 -24.90
CA PRO A 8 -20.08 15.49 -24.74
C PRO A 8 -19.22 14.21 -24.69
N LEU A 9 -18.02 14.27 -25.26
CA LEU A 9 -17.02 13.21 -25.09
C LEU A 9 -16.47 13.22 -23.65
N SER A 10 -16.14 12.02 -23.17
CA SER A 10 -15.43 11.85 -21.90
C SER A 10 -14.15 11.06 -22.11
N SER A 11 -13.16 11.30 -21.27
CA SER A 11 -11.85 10.65 -21.31
C SER A 11 -11.76 9.48 -20.33
N LEU A 12 -11.03 8.44 -20.74
CA LEU A 12 -10.57 7.33 -19.90
C LEU A 12 -9.06 7.17 -20.10
N VAL A 13 -8.29 7.32 -19.03
CA VAL A 13 -6.83 7.19 -19.08
C VAL A 13 -6.41 5.92 -18.34
N GLN A 14 -5.81 4.97 -19.04
CA GLN A 14 -5.39 3.70 -18.45
C GLN A 14 -4.15 3.88 -17.56
N PRO A 15 -3.98 3.05 -16.50
CA PRO A 15 -2.77 3.08 -15.67
C PRO A 15 -1.46 3.02 -16.47
N ALA A 16 -1.40 2.17 -17.50
CA ALA A 16 -0.23 2.00 -18.36
C ALA A 16 0.21 3.31 -19.05
N PHE A 17 -0.72 4.19 -19.41
CA PHE A 17 -0.40 5.50 -19.97
C PHE A 17 0.41 6.35 -19.00
N TRP A 18 0.08 6.32 -17.71
CA TRP A 18 0.79 7.12 -16.71
C TRP A 18 2.21 6.62 -16.49
N HIS A 19 2.43 5.31 -16.50
CA HIS A 19 3.78 4.74 -16.50
C HIS A 19 4.59 5.24 -17.70
N ASP A 20 3.97 5.26 -18.88
CA ASP A 20 4.62 5.73 -20.10
C ASP A 20 4.93 7.23 -20.05
N LEU A 21 4.00 8.05 -19.52
CA LEU A 21 4.20 9.47 -19.31
C LEU A 21 5.36 9.73 -18.33
N VAL A 22 5.52 8.93 -17.27
CA VAL A 22 6.69 9.04 -16.37
C VAL A 22 7.99 8.78 -17.13
N ARG A 23 8.05 7.69 -17.90
CA ARG A 23 9.21 7.35 -18.74
C ARG A 23 9.54 8.48 -19.72
N VAL A 24 8.55 8.92 -20.51
CA VAL A 24 8.70 10.04 -21.46
C VAL A 24 9.15 11.31 -20.73
N LYS A 25 8.62 11.60 -19.54
CA LYS A 25 8.99 12.80 -18.79
C LYS A 25 10.45 12.75 -18.30
N ILE A 26 10.89 11.62 -17.78
CA ILE A 26 12.24 11.46 -17.21
C ILE A 26 13.29 11.31 -18.31
N ASP A 27 13.03 10.47 -19.30
CA ASP A 27 14.05 10.01 -20.24
C ASP A 27 14.11 10.89 -21.51
N VAL A 28 12.94 11.34 -21.99
CA VAL A 28 12.81 12.08 -23.26
C VAL A 28 12.73 13.58 -23.03
N LEU A 29 11.67 14.05 -22.36
CA LEU A 29 11.39 15.48 -22.21
C LEU A 29 12.35 16.16 -21.23
N LYS A 30 12.74 15.50 -20.14
CA LYS A 30 13.58 16.08 -19.08
C LYS A 30 13.02 17.42 -18.61
N LEU A 31 13.70 18.54 -18.90
CA LEU A 31 13.25 19.89 -18.55
C LEU A 31 12.33 20.53 -19.60
N SER A 32 12.24 19.94 -20.80
CA SER A 32 11.36 20.41 -21.86
C SER A 32 9.88 20.35 -21.45
N ALA A 33 9.15 21.38 -21.84
CA ALA A 33 7.69 21.48 -21.76
C ALA A 33 7.04 21.48 -23.16
N GLU A 34 7.76 20.97 -24.16
CA GLU A 34 7.24 20.79 -25.51
C GLU A 34 6.05 19.84 -25.54
N SER A 35 5.12 20.13 -26.45
CA SER A 35 3.93 19.30 -26.61
C SER A 35 4.29 18.03 -27.38
N GLN A 36 3.69 16.91 -26.99
CA GLN A 36 3.94 15.60 -27.58
C GLN A 36 2.68 15.12 -28.34
N PRO A 37 2.83 14.53 -29.54
CA PRO A 37 1.72 13.85 -30.18
C PRO A 37 1.34 12.63 -29.36
N VAL A 38 0.04 12.41 -29.20
CA VAL A 38 -0.50 11.22 -28.55
C VAL A 38 -1.66 10.66 -29.35
N THR A 39 -1.84 9.34 -29.32
CA THR A 39 -2.97 8.69 -29.98
C THR A 39 -3.91 8.07 -28.96
N ALA A 40 -5.20 8.17 -29.23
CA ALA A 40 -6.27 7.56 -28.47
C ALA A 40 -7.22 6.82 -29.41
N SER A 41 -8.19 6.09 -28.86
CA SER A 41 -9.26 5.50 -29.64
C SER A 41 -10.61 5.62 -28.94
N TYR A 42 -11.69 5.56 -29.72
CA TYR A 42 -13.04 5.41 -29.20
C TYR A 42 -13.82 4.41 -30.05
N SER A 43 -14.85 3.80 -29.47
CA SER A 43 -15.78 2.90 -30.16
C SER A 43 -17.17 3.52 -30.27
N ALA A 44 -18.02 2.90 -31.08
CA ALA A 44 -19.44 3.21 -31.08
C ALA A 44 -20.08 3.00 -29.71
N GLY A 45 -21.03 3.87 -29.35
CA GLY A 45 -21.81 3.76 -28.13
C GLY A 45 -22.64 2.49 -28.11
N LYS A 46 -22.68 1.80 -26.96
CA LYS A 46 -23.40 0.53 -26.79
C LYS A 46 -24.62 0.72 -25.90
N SER A 47 -25.63 -0.13 -26.05
CA SER A 47 -26.71 -0.26 -25.08
C SER A 47 -26.80 -1.70 -24.61
N ILE A 48 -27.06 -1.89 -23.31
CA ILE A 48 -27.23 -3.21 -22.70
C ILE A 48 -28.57 -3.24 -22.00
N ILE A 49 -29.32 -4.33 -22.18
CA ILE A 49 -30.55 -4.57 -21.43
C ILE A 49 -30.17 -4.93 -19.99
N ASP A 50 -30.61 -4.11 -19.03
CA ASP A 50 -30.49 -4.41 -17.62
C ASP A 50 -31.32 -5.66 -17.29
N ARG A 51 -30.67 -6.66 -16.68
CA ARG A 51 -31.28 -7.94 -16.33
C ARG A 51 -32.33 -7.82 -15.23
N GLU A 52 -32.25 -6.79 -14.39
CA GLU A 52 -33.19 -6.59 -13.28
C GLU A 52 -34.42 -5.78 -13.72
N THR A 53 -34.23 -4.75 -14.54
CA THR A 53 -35.31 -3.84 -14.95
C THR A 53 -35.88 -4.10 -16.35
N GLY A 54 -35.18 -4.87 -17.18
CA GLY A 54 -35.53 -5.12 -18.57
C GLY A 54 -35.43 -3.89 -19.48
N GLN A 55 -34.84 -2.79 -18.99
CA GLN A 55 -34.69 -1.54 -19.74
C GLN A 55 -33.31 -1.45 -20.41
N ASP A 56 -33.25 -0.76 -21.55
CA ASP A 56 -31.99 -0.45 -22.21
C ASP A 56 -31.20 0.60 -21.42
N VAL A 57 -30.02 0.22 -20.97
CA VAL A 57 -29.03 1.11 -20.36
C VAL A 57 -28.04 1.55 -21.41
N ALA A 58 -28.04 2.86 -21.69
CA ALA A 58 -27.11 3.50 -22.61
C ALA A 58 -25.71 3.59 -21.99
N LEU A 59 -24.74 2.88 -22.57
CA LEU A 59 -23.32 2.93 -22.23
C LEU A 59 -22.58 3.71 -23.31
N GLY A 60 -22.51 5.03 -23.13
CA GLY A 60 -21.69 5.87 -24.00
C GLY A 60 -20.22 5.46 -23.95
N CYS A 61 -19.52 5.63 -25.06
CA CYS A 61 -18.11 5.30 -25.15
C CYS A 61 -17.22 6.50 -24.85
N GLN A 62 -16.06 6.21 -24.27
CA GLN A 62 -15.07 7.20 -23.86
C GLN A 62 -13.90 7.20 -24.85
N ILE A 63 -13.18 8.32 -24.96
CA ILE A 63 -11.88 8.35 -25.61
C ILE A 63 -10.86 7.75 -24.65
N VAL A 64 -10.23 6.65 -25.07
CA VAL A 64 -9.30 5.87 -24.27
C VAL A 64 -7.87 6.19 -24.64
N LEU A 65 -7.07 6.61 -23.65
CA LEU A 65 -5.60 6.68 -23.75
C LEU A 65 -4.98 5.45 -23.11
N ALA A 66 -4.32 4.66 -23.94
CA ALA A 66 -3.64 3.42 -23.57
C ALA A 66 -2.13 3.63 -23.38
N GLY A 67 -1.43 2.57 -22.96
CA GLY A 67 0.02 2.61 -22.68
C GLY A 67 0.91 2.85 -23.90
N ASP A 68 0.42 2.60 -25.11
CA ASP A 68 1.12 2.82 -26.38
C ASP A 68 0.80 4.17 -27.04
N ALA A 69 0.13 5.08 -26.32
CA ALA A 69 -0.32 6.36 -26.85
C ALA A 69 0.79 7.26 -27.41
N PHE A 70 2.03 7.12 -26.93
CA PHE A 70 3.19 7.90 -27.40
C PHE A 70 3.94 7.23 -28.57
N ASN A 71 3.56 6.02 -29.00
CA ASN A 71 4.26 5.29 -30.05
C ASN A 71 3.81 5.76 -31.45
N ASP A 72 4.74 5.76 -32.40
CA ASP A 72 4.45 6.09 -33.81
C ASP A 72 3.60 5.00 -34.50
N GLN A 73 3.74 3.74 -34.10
CA GLN A 73 2.96 2.60 -34.59
C GLN A 73 1.88 2.25 -33.56
N VAL A 74 0.68 2.78 -33.76
CA VAL A 74 -0.44 2.63 -32.82
C VAL A 74 -1.19 1.34 -33.11
N ASN A 75 -1.36 0.49 -32.09
CA ASN A 75 -2.19 -0.70 -32.20
C ASN A 75 -3.63 -0.36 -31.79
N VAL A 76 -4.38 0.24 -32.71
CA VAL A 76 -5.77 0.62 -32.47
C VAL A 76 -6.62 -0.65 -32.34
N PRO A 77 -7.39 -0.83 -31.25
CA PRO A 77 -8.23 -2.00 -31.08
C PRO A 77 -9.20 -2.22 -32.25
N ALA A 78 -9.49 -3.47 -32.58
CA ALA A 78 -10.47 -3.80 -33.60
C ALA A 78 -11.81 -3.13 -33.33
N HIS A 79 -12.51 -2.74 -34.40
CA HIS A 79 -13.80 -2.06 -34.33
C HIS A 79 -13.82 -0.66 -33.69
N THR A 80 -12.65 -0.03 -33.54
CA THR A 80 -12.53 1.33 -32.98
C THR A 80 -12.04 2.35 -34.00
N VAL A 81 -12.23 3.63 -33.68
CA VAL A 81 -11.74 4.78 -34.43
C VAL A 81 -10.55 5.37 -33.69
N GLY A 82 -9.40 5.41 -34.36
CA GLY A 82 -8.19 6.08 -33.89
C GLY A 82 -8.33 7.60 -33.98
N VAL A 83 -7.88 8.29 -32.94
CA VAL A 83 -7.93 9.74 -32.81
C VAL A 83 -6.57 10.26 -32.40
N ARG A 84 -6.07 11.26 -33.11
CA ARG A 84 -4.82 11.94 -32.76
C ARG A 84 -5.08 13.08 -31.79
N GLY A 85 -4.13 13.35 -30.92
CA GLY A 85 -4.20 14.46 -29.99
C GLY A 85 -2.82 14.98 -29.64
N THR A 86 -2.83 16.05 -28.86
CA THR A 86 -1.63 16.73 -28.40
C THR A 86 -1.63 16.75 -26.88
N LEU A 87 -0.54 16.30 -26.27
CA LEU A 87 -0.33 16.35 -24.84
C LEU A 87 0.67 17.45 -24.50
N LYS A 88 0.30 18.36 -23.60
CA LYS A 88 1.19 19.36 -23.03
C LYS A 88 1.39 19.10 -21.55
N ASN A 89 2.59 18.63 -21.20
CA ASN A 89 2.98 18.41 -19.82
C ASN A 89 3.73 19.62 -19.25
N PHE A 90 3.27 20.13 -18.12
CA PHE A 90 3.92 21.21 -17.38
C PHE A 90 4.89 20.66 -16.33
N ASN A 91 5.96 21.41 -16.06
CA ASN A 91 7.01 21.00 -15.11
C ASN A 91 6.60 21.25 -13.67
N THR A 92 5.92 22.36 -13.43
CA THR A 92 5.49 22.80 -12.10
C THR A 92 3.97 22.93 -12.04
N VAL A 93 3.42 22.82 -10.83
CA VAL A 93 1.98 22.98 -10.61
C VAL A 93 1.57 24.45 -10.79
N GLU A 94 2.47 25.38 -10.49
CA GLU A 94 2.30 26.81 -10.68
C GLU A 94 2.13 27.14 -12.16
N GLU A 95 3.01 26.62 -13.02
CA GLU A 95 2.89 26.75 -14.48
C GLU A 95 1.56 26.17 -14.98
N PHE A 96 1.20 24.96 -14.54
CA PHE A 96 -0.07 24.33 -14.95
C PHE A 96 -1.29 25.20 -14.56
N LYS A 97 -1.27 25.81 -13.38
CA LYS A 97 -2.37 26.69 -12.92
C LYS A 97 -2.39 28.00 -13.69
N ALA A 98 -1.25 28.65 -13.86
CA ALA A 98 -1.11 29.96 -14.50
C ALA A 98 -1.23 29.93 -16.04
N ALA A 99 -1.05 28.76 -16.66
CA ALA A 99 -1.13 28.60 -18.11
C ALA A 99 -2.46 29.09 -18.66
N ASP A 100 -2.40 29.84 -19.77
CA ASP A 100 -3.56 30.26 -20.55
C ASP A 100 -4.12 29.07 -21.34
N LYS A 101 -5.07 28.39 -20.71
CA LYS A 101 -5.73 27.20 -21.26
C LYS A 101 -6.60 27.56 -22.45
N SER A 102 -7.17 28.77 -22.49
CA SER A 102 -7.98 29.25 -23.60
C SER A 102 -7.13 29.47 -24.84
N ALA A 103 -5.92 30.03 -24.69
CA ALA A 103 -4.98 30.19 -25.80
C ALA A 103 -4.59 28.83 -26.41
N LEU A 104 -4.18 27.86 -25.58
CA LEU A 104 -3.80 26.51 -26.04
C LEU A 104 -4.96 25.78 -26.73
N PHE A 105 -6.18 25.96 -26.22
CA PHE A 105 -7.38 25.41 -26.85
C PHE A 105 -7.65 26.05 -28.22
N ASN A 106 -7.51 27.38 -28.32
CA ASN A 106 -7.74 28.11 -29.55
C ASN A 106 -6.70 27.81 -30.63
N GLU A 107 -5.43 27.64 -30.24
CA GLU A 107 -4.37 27.22 -31.16
C GLU A 107 -4.71 25.90 -31.87
N LEU A 108 -5.18 24.90 -31.11
CA LEU A 108 -5.65 23.64 -31.69
C LEU A 108 -6.90 23.88 -32.55
N ALA A 109 -7.86 24.69 -32.11
CA ALA A 109 -9.06 24.99 -32.90
C ALA A 109 -8.74 25.71 -34.23
N ASP A 110 -7.75 26.59 -34.26
CA ASP A 110 -7.26 27.26 -35.47
C ASP A 110 -6.60 26.26 -36.43
N GLU A 111 -5.84 25.29 -35.90
CA GLU A 111 -5.28 24.18 -36.67
C GLU A 111 -6.37 23.34 -37.34
N LEU A 112 -7.41 22.95 -36.58
CA LEU A 112 -8.55 22.19 -37.12
C LEU A 112 -9.27 22.98 -38.22
N TRP A 113 -9.50 24.28 -38.01
CA TRP A 113 -10.19 25.13 -38.99
C TRP A 113 -9.41 25.24 -40.29
N THR A 114 -8.09 25.44 -40.19
CA THR A 114 -7.18 25.51 -41.34
C THR A 114 -7.17 24.18 -42.11
N ALA A 115 -7.12 23.06 -41.39
CA ALA A 115 -7.18 21.72 -41.98
C ALA A 115 -8.51 21.44 -42.70
N MET A 116 -9.65 21.95 -42.23
CA MET A 116 -10.94 21.80 -42.92
C MET A 116 -10.98 22.52 -44.28
N HIS A 117 -10.19 23.58 -44.46
CA HIS A 117 -10.11 24.37 -45.70
C HIS A 117 -9.01 23.90 -46.64
N SER A 118 -8.14 22.98 -46.22
CA SER A 118 -7.03 22.48 -47.04
C SER A 118 -7.50 21.54 -48.15
N GLU A 119 -6.71 21.35 -49.20
CA GLU A 119 -7.06 20.40 -50.27
C GLU A 119 -7.18 18.94 -49.76
N THR A 120 -6.44 18.59 -48.70
CA THR A 120 -6.41 17.26 -48.10
C THR A 120 -7.52 17.00 -47.07
N ALA A 121 -8.38 17.99 -46.80
CA ALA A 121 -9.40 17.91 -45.75
C ALA A 121 -10.35 16.71 -45.87
N LEU A 122 -10.57 16.22 -47.10
CA LEU A 122 -11.47 15.11 -47.40
C LEU A 122 -10.76 13.75 -47.48
N THR A 123 -9.43 13.73 -47.61
CA THR A 123 -8.64 12.49 -47.76
C THR A 123 -7.99 12.06 -46.44
N ASP A 124 -7.53 12.99 -45.61
CA ASP A 124 -7.03 12.72 -44.26
C ASP A 124 -8.02 13.26 -43.22
N LEU A 125 -8.77 12.39 -42.55
CA LEU A 125 -9.73 12.77 -41.52
C LEU A 125 -9.16 12.68 -40.09
N SER A 126 -7.86 12.43 -39.94
CA SER A 126 -7.23 12.28 -38.62
C SER A 126 -7.25 13.58 -37.79
N TYR A 127 -7.43 14.73 -38.42
CA TYR A 127 -7.55 16.03 -37.76
C TYR A 127 -8.94 16.29 -37.17
N LEU A 128 -9.99 15.62 -37.67
CA LEU A 128 -11.39 16.03 -37.48
C LEU A 128 -11.82 16.07 -36.01
N ASN A 129 -11.33 15.12 -35.21
CA ASN A 129 -11.67 14.98 -33.80
C ASN A 129 -10.43 15.08 -32.90
N LYS A 130 -9.43 15.87 -33.33
CA LYS A 130 -8.21 16.07 -32.55
C LYS A 130 -8.52 16.53 -31.13
N PHE A 131 -7.78 16.04 -30.14
CA PHE A 131 -7.96 16.39 -28.74
C PHE A 131 -6.70 17.00 -28.13
N LEU A 132 -6.88 17.75 -27.04
CA LEU A 132 -5.81 18.34 -26.23
C LEU A 132 -5.85 17.74 -24.83
N VAL A 133 -4.69 17.37 -24.29
CA VAL A 133 -4.53 16.96 -22.89
C VAL A 133 -3.50 17.84 -22.23
N LEU A 134 -3.90 18.59 -21.21
CA LEU A 134 -2.98 19.32 -20.35
C LEU A 134 -2.66 18.46 -19.14
N THR A 135 -1.38 18.27 -18.80
CA THR A 135 -0.97 17.44 -17.66
C THR A 135 0.05 18.12 -16.77
N PHE A 136 0.02 17.79 -15.48
CA PHE A 136 1.12 18.01 -14.55
C PHE A 136 1.31 16.74 -13.72
N ALA A 137 2.52 16.19 -13.74
CA ALA A 137 2.88 14.94 -13.07
C ALA A 137 3.78 15.20 -11.85
N ASP A 138 3.23 15.00 -10.64
CA ASP A 138 4.04 14.94 -9.41
C ASP A 138 4.63 13.54 -9.26
N LEU A 139 5.82 13.35 -9.84
CA LEU A 139 6.53 12.07 -9.86
C LEU A 139 7.00 11.60 -8.47
N LYS A 140 7.06 12.49 -7.48
CA LYS A 140 7.42 12.12 -6.10
C LYS A 140 6.25 11.49 -5.37
N LYS A 141 5.04 11.99 -5.64
CA LYS A 141 3.80 11.51 -5.01
C LYS A 141 2.97 10.60 -5.92
N TYR A 142 3.41 10.37 -7.16
CA TYR A 142 2.65 9.66 -8.21
C TYR A 142 1.22 10.20 -8.38
N LYS A 143 1.10 11.54 -8.34
CA LYS A 143 -0.15 12.27 -8.51
C LYS A 143 -0.16 13.01 -9.84
N PHE A 144 -1.17 12.76 -10.65
CA PHE A 144 -1.27 13.29 -12.01
C PHE A 144 -2.50 14.17 -12.14
N PHE A 145 -2.28 15.46 -12.39
CA PHE A 145 -3.32 16.41 -12.70
C PHE A 145 -3.49 16.47 -14.21
N TYR A 146 -4.71 16.36 -14.72
CA TYR A 146 -4.94 16.37 -16.15
C TYR A 146 -6.27 17.00 -16.55
N TRP A 147 -6.35 17.55 -17.75
CA TRP A 147 -7.58 18.12 -18.29
C TRP A 147 -7.67 17.94 -19.80
N PHE A 148 -8.75 17.29 -20.25
CA PHE A 148 -9.03 17.08 -21.67
C PHE A 148 -9.85 18.21 -22.27
N ALA A 149 -9.54 18.51 -23.52
CA ALA A 149 -10.35 19.31 -24.40
C ALA A 149 -10.60 18.57 -25.72
N PHE A 150 -11.84 18.61 -26.19
CA PHE A 150 -12.29 18.06 -27.47
C PHE A 150 -12.87 19.19 -28.32
N PRO A 151 -12.02 20.01 -28.99
CA PRO A 151 -12.49 21.18 -29.74
C PRO A 151 -13.55 20.83 -30.77
N ALA A 152 -14.69 21.51 -30.68
CA ALA A 152 -15.74 21.43 -31.68
C ALA A 152 -16.36 22.79 -31.98
N PHE A 153 -16.65 23.03 -33.26
CA PHE A 153 -17.18 24.30 -33.73
C PHE A 153 -18.68 24.44 -33.45
N VAL A 154 -19.08 25.65 -33.05
CA VAL A 154 -20.48 26.03 -32.86
C VAL A 154 -20.96 26.73 -34.12
N ALA A 155 -21.78 26.04 -34.92
CA ALA A 155 -22.38 26.61 -36.12
C ALA A 155 -23.32 27.78 -35.77
N LYS A 156 -23.27 28.83 -36.60
CA LYS A 156 -24.18 29.98 -36.58
C LYS A 156 -24.64 30.25 -38.02
N PRO A 157 -25.92 30.05 -38.36
CA PRO A 157 -27.00 29.53 -37.51
C PRO A 157 -26.76 28.07 -37.08
N ALA A 158 -27.42 27.66 -35.99
CA ALA A 158 -27.24 26.32 -35.43
C ALA A 158 -27.89 25.26 -36.34
N TRP A 159 -27.32 24.05 -36.36
CA TRP A 159 -27.96 22.92 -37.02
C TRP A 159 -29.24 22.52 -36.30
N GLU A 160 -30.28 22.30 -37.08
CA GLU A 160 -31.58 21.87 -36.61
C GLU A 160 -31.92 20.48 -37.14
N ILE A 161 -32.64 19.70 -36.33
CA ILE A 161 -33.22 18.43 -36.71
C ILE A 161 -34.71 18.58 -36.96
N ASP A 162 -35.24 17.77 -37.87
CA ASP A 162 -36.67 17.65 -38.09
C ASP A 162 -37.43 17.30 -36.79
N SER A 163 -38.72 17.66 -36.75
CA SER A 163 -39.62 17.40 -35.62
C SER A 163 -39.69 15.94 -35.16
N SER A 164 -39.40 14.99 -36.07
CA SER A 164 -39.31 13.56 -35.77
C SER A 164 -38.08 13.18 -34.92
N GLY A 165 -37.07 14.04 -34.82
CA GLY A 165 -35.86 13.80 -34.04
C GLY A 165 -35.00 12.66 -34.60
N TRP A 166 -34.29 11.96 -33.70
CA TRP A 166 -33.43 10.82 -34.04
C TRP A 166 -34.24 9.52 -34.01
N LEU A 167 -34.45 8.93 -35.17
CA LEU A 167 -35.28 7.72 -35.35
C LEU A 167 -34.42 6.45 -35.35
N SER A 168 -35.03 5.30 -35.08
CA SER A 168 -34.37 4.00 -35.22
C SER A 168 -33.95 3.77 -36.67
N ALA A 169 -32.67 3.50 -36.92
CA ALA A 169 -32.21 3.23 -38.28
C ALA A 169 -32.81 1.93 -38.84
N GLU A 170 -33.13 0.94 -37.99
CA GLU A 170 -33.75 -0.32 -38.42
C GLU A 170 -35.19 -0.10 -38.90
N GLU A 171 -35.97 0.74 -38.21
CA GLU A 171 -37.34 1.06 -38.62
C GLU A 171 -37.38 1.87 -39.92
N GLN A 172 -36.38 2.74 -40.14
CA GLN A 172 -36.34 3.64 -41.29
C GLN A 172 -35.74 2.99 -42.55
N LEU A 173 -34.71 2.17 -42.39
CA LEU A 173 -33.98 1.58 -43.52
C LEU A 173 -34.27 0.09 -43.70
N GLY A 174 -34.71 -0.62 -42.67
CA GLY A 174 -34.89 -2.06 -42.68
C GLY A 174 -33.60 -2.84 -42.40
N ARG A 175 -33.76 -4.02 -41.81
CA ARG A 175 -32.66 -4.88 -41.33
C ARG A 175 -31.68 -5.32 -42.43
N GLU A 176 -32.19 -5.71 -43.60
CA GLU A 176 -31.35 -6.17 -44.72
C GLU A 176 -30.44 -5.05 -45.24
N ASN A 177 -30.97 -3.83 -45.29
CA ASN A 177 -30.22 -2.64 -45.70
C ASN A 177 -29.13 -2.29 -44.68
N LEU A 178 -29.42 -2.38 -43.38
CA LEU A 178 -28.40 -2.20 -42.34
C LEU A 178 -27.29 -3.25 -42.40
N LEU A 179 -27.63 -4.50 -42.70
CA LEU A 179 -26.62 -5.56 -42.91
C LEU A 179 -25.73 -5.24 -44.12
N SER A 180 -26.31 -4.75 -45.21
CA SER A 180 -25.53 -4.32 -46.39
C SER A 180 -24.61 -3.12 -46.09
N LEU A 181 -25.07 -2.17 -45.26
CA LEU A 181 -24.25 -1.06 -44.77
C LEU A 181 -23.09 -1.56 -43.92
N TYR A 182 -23.35 -2.45 -42.96
CA TYR A 182 -22.31 -3.04 -42.10
C TYR A 182 -21.23 -3.75 -42.93
N ASN A 183 -21.62 -4.58 -43.90
CA ASN A 183 -20.69 -5.31 -44.77
C ASN A 183 -19.86 -4.36 -45.64
N SER A 184 -20.49 -3.33 -46.19
CA SER A 184 -19.81 -2.32 -47.01
C SER A 184 -18.85 -1.46 -46.17
N PHE A 185 -19.26 -1.06 -44.96
CA PHE A 185 -18.43 -0.30 -44.02
C PHE A 185 -17.23 -1.08 -43.51
N THR A 186 -17.43 -2.37 -43.21
CA THR A 186 -16.35 -3.28 -42.84
C THR A 186 -15.36 -3.46 -44.00
N SER A 187 -15.86 -3.62 -45.23
CA SER A 187 -15.02 -3.69 -46.42
C SER A 187 -14.16 -2.44 -46.62
N LEU A 188 -14.72 -1.24 -46.39
CA LEU A 188 -14.00 0.03 -46.45
C LEU A 188 -12.85 0.13 -45.42
N SER A 189 -12.91 -0.69 -44.37
CA SER A 189 -11.98 -0.71 -43.24
C SER A 189 -10.99 -1.88 -43.29
N LYS A 190 -11.15 -2.83 -44.23
CA LYS A 190 -10.48 -4.14 -44.22
C LYS A 190 -8.95 -4.08 -44.26
N ASP A 191 -8.40 -3.08 -44.95
CA ASP A 191 -6.95 -2.89 -45.12
C ASP A 191 -6.39 -1.77 -44.22
N LYS A 192 -7.19 -1.28 -43.26
CA LYS A 192 -6.82 -0.16 -42.39
C LYS A 192 -6.63 -0.63 -40.94
N SER A 193 -5.74 0.05 -40.22
CA SER A 193 -5.49 -0.19 -38.79
C SER A 193 -6.64 0.24 -37.87
N SER A 194 -7.63 0.96 -38.39
CA SER A 194 -8.75 1.55 -37.64
C SER A 194 -9.97 1.72 -38.55
N HIS A 195 -11.17 1.72 -37.99
CA HIS A 195 -12.35 2.17 -38.71
C HIS A 195 -12.24 3.66 -39.08
N PRO A 196 -12.78 4.07 -40.25
CA PRO A 196 -12.88 5.48 -40.60
C PRO A 196 -13.90 6.17 -39.67
N PRO A 197 -13.67 7.44 -39.29
CA PRO A 197 -14.57 8.17 -38.40
C PRO A 197 -15.93 8.46 -39.04
N CYS A 198 -16.00 8.55 -40.37
CA CYS A 198 -17.22 8.80 -41.13
C CYS A 198 -17.20 8.12 -42.51
N PHE A 199 -18.37 8.04 -43.12
CA PHE A 199 -18.60 7.46 -44.44
C PHE A 199 -19.80 8.12 -45.12
N ILE A 200 -19.95 7.92 -46.42
CA ILE A 200 -21.14 8.30 -47.18
C ILE A 200 -21.82 7.05 -47.71
N ALA A 201 -23.16 7.04 -47.78
CA ALA A 201 -23.93 5.89 -48.22
C ALA A 201 -25.08 6.28 -49.14
N ARG A 202 -25.42 5.37 -50.06
CA ARG A 202 -26.55 5.48 -51.00
C ARG A 202 -27.16 4.11 -51.29
N PRO A 203 -28.40 4.04 -51.80
CA PRO A 203 -28.96 2.80 -52.32
C PRO A 203 -28.11 2.23 -53.45
N ALA A 204 -27.80 0.94 -53.39
CA ALA A 204 -27.05 0.24 -54.43
C ALA A 204 -27.95 -0.13 -55.62
N ALA A 205 -27.35 -0.32 -56.80
CA ALA A 205 -28.09 -0.67 -58.02
C ALA A 205 -28.76 -2.06 -57.95
N ASN A 206 -28.17 -3.00 -57.19
CA ASN A 206 -28.58 -4.41 -57.13
C ASN A 206 -29.26 -4.79 -55.80
N SER A 207 -29.97 -3.84 -55.17
CA SER A 207 -30.52 -3.93 -53.80
C SER A 207 -29.50 -3.67 -52.69
N GLY A 208 -29.98 -3.18 -51.53
CA GLY A 208 -29.15 -2.79 -50.40
C GLY A 208 -28.60 -1.37 -50.48
N TYR A 209 -27.58 -1.11 -49.66
CA TYR A 209 -26.81 0.13 -49.62
C TYR A 209 -25.32 -0.16 -49.82
N GLU A 210 -24.66 0.74 -50.51
CA GLU A 210 -23.20 0.78 -50.62
C GLU A 210 -22.64 2.00 -49.89
N VAL A 211 -21.38 1.91 -49.45
CA VAL A 211 -20.69 3.00 -48.76
C VAL A 211 -19.39 3.38 -49.46
N SER A 212 -18.99 4.64 -49.31
CA SER A 212 -17.71 5.15 -49.82
C SER A 212 -17.09 6.15 -48.84
N ALA A 213 -15.85 6.55 -49.14
CA ALA A 213 -15.14 7.58 -48.39
C ALA A 213 -15.70 8.98 -48.71
N LEU A 214 -15.59 9.90 -47.74
CA LEU A 214 -16.07 11.28 -47.87
C LEU A 214 -15.44 12.03 -49.06
N SER A 215 -14.20 11.69 -49.42
CA SER A 215 -13.49 12.25 -50.59
C SER A 215 -14.18 11.98 -51.94
N GLN A 216 -15.06 10.98 -52.02
CA GLN A 216 -15.77 10.62 -53.24
C GLN A 216 -17.17 11.24 -53.31
N TRP A 217 -17.47 12.27 -52.52
CA TRP A 217 -18.80 12.88 -52.42
C TRP A 217 -19.48 13.13 -53.78
N ASP A 218 -18.83 13.89 -54.66
CA ASP A 218 -19.43 14.30 -55.94
C ASP A 218 -19.58 13.14 -56.93
N SER A 219 -18.58 12.26 -57.01
CA SER A 219 -18.58 11.09 -57.91
C SER A 219 -19.59 10.04 -57.45
N PHE A 220 -19.65 9.79 -56.14
CA PHE A 220 -20.51 8.79 -55.52
C PHE A 220 -21.99 9.19 -55.52
N PHE A 221 -22.31 10.47 -55.36
CA PHE A 221 -23.69 10.95 -55.40
C PHE A 221 -24.15 11.42 -56.79
N LYS A 222 -23.34 11.24 -57.83
CA LYS A 222 -23.71 11.57 -59.21
C LYS A 222 -24.96 10.80 -59.63
N GLY A 223 -26.04 11.51 -59.98
CA GLY A 223 -27.31 10.93 -60.40
C GLY A 223 -28.17 10.35 -59.26
N VAL A 224 -27.78 10.59 -58.00
CA VAL A 224 -28.53 10.17 -56.81
C VAL A 224 -29.31 11.36 -56.27
N ASN A 225 -30.62 11.20 -56.05
CA ASN A 225 -31.44 12.27 -55.48
C ASN A 225 -31.01 12.61 -54.04
N GLU A 226 -31.14 13.86 -53.63
CA GLU A 226 -30.66 14.35 -52.32
C GLU A 226 -31.30 13.62 -51.13
N ASP A 227 -32.56 13.20 -51.26
CA ASP A 227 -33.30 12.44 -50.26
C ASP A 227 -32.75 11.01 -50.06
N GLN A 228 -31.94 10.49 -50.98
CA GLN A 228 -31.36 9.15 -50.91
C GLN A 228 -29.91 9.16 -50.40
N ARG A 229 -29.32 10.33 -50.17
CA ARG A 229 -27.92 10.47 -49.73
C ARG A 229 -27.84 10.42 -48.22
N ILE A 230 -26.95 9.59 -47.69
CA ILE A 230 -26.74 9.43 -46.24
C ILE A 230 -25.30 9.79 -45.90
N LEU A 231 -25.13 10.63 -44.88
CA LEU A 231 -23.85 10.90 -44.21
C LEU A 231 -23.76 10.08 -42.92
N GLY A 232 -22.87 9.09 -42.88
CA GLY A 232 -22.65 8.23 -41.71
C GLY A 232 -21.44 8.65 -40.89
N PHE A 233 -21.53 8.51 -39.56
CA PHE A 233 -20.37 8.66 -38.66
C PHE A 233 -20.42 7.64 -37.54
N VAL A 234 -19.25 7.19 -37.06
CA VAL A 234 -19.17 6.30 -35.90
C VAL A 234 -19.51 7.11 -34.65
N ASP A 235 -20.66 6.82 -34.05
CA ASP A 235 -21.23 7.59 -32.96
C ASP A 235 -20.83 7.02 -31.59
N PRO A 236 -20.01 7.71 -30.77
CA PRO A 236 -19.67 7.28 -29.42
C PRO A 236 -20.83 7.43 -28.43
N SER A 237 -21.89 8.18 -28.76
CA SER A 237 -23.05 8.35 -27.90
C SER A 237 -23.91 7.10 -27.90
N ALA A 238 -24.36 6.67 -26.73
CA ALA A 238 -25.42 5.67 -26.61
C ALA A 238 -26.81 6.31 -26.39
N ASN A 239 -26.89 7.65 -26.27
CA ASN A 239 -28.14 8.34 -26.00
C ASN A 239 -29.08 8.26 -27.22
N PRO A 240 -30.32 7.76 -27.11
CA PRO A 240 -31.26 7.68 -28.23
C PRO A 240 -31.61 9.03 -28.87
N GLN A 241 -31.60 10.12 -28.09
CA GLN A 241 -32.07 11.44 -28.50
C GLN A 241 -30.94 12.41 -28.87
N SER A 242 -29.68 12.04 -28.65
CA SER A 242 -28.54 12.94 -28.87
C SER A 242 -27.34 12.20 -29.47
N PRO A 243 -26.85 12.63 -30.65
CA PRO A 243 -25.64 12.09 -31.26
C PRO A 243 -24.40 12.51 -30.46
N GLY A 244 -23.31 11.81 -30.69
CA GLY A 244 -22.03 12.09 -30.09
C GLY A 244 -21.38 13.38 -30.62
N TRP A 245 -20.45 13.88 -29.81
CA TRP A 245 -19.66 15.07 -30.09
C TRP A 245 -19.01 15.13 -31.49
N PRO A 246 -18.49 14.03 -32.08
CA PRO A 246 -17.81 14.08 -33.38
C PRO A 246 -18.65 14.66 -34.54
N LEU A 247 -19.98 14.54 -34.44
CA LEU A 247 -20.88 15.02 -35.49
C LEU A 247 -20.76 16.54 -35.70
N ARG A 248 -20.44 17.33 -34.67
CA ARG A 248 -20.28 18.80 -34.78
C ARG A 248 -19.22 19.18 -35.82
N ASN A 249 -18.06 18.53 -35.76
CA ASN A 249 -16.95 18.82 -36.64
C ASN A 249 -17.20 18.27 -38.05
N LEU A 250 -17.83 17.10 -38.15
CA LEU A 250 -18.20 16.52 -39.44
C LEU A 250 -19.20 17.41 -40.20
N LEU A 251 -20.24 17.88 -39.52
CA LEU A 251 -21.23 18.79 -40.13
C LEU A 251 -20.57 20.11 -40.58
N SER A 252 -19.64 20.63 -39.77
CA SER A 252 -18.87 21.83 -40.14
C SER A 252 -18.05 21.60 -41.42
N LEU A 253 -17.31 20.49 -41.49
CA LEU A 253 -16.51 20.11 -42.66
C LEU A 253 -17.38 19.97 -43.92
N VAL A 254 -18.48 19.23 -43.82
CA VAL A 254 -19.36 18.96 -44.97
C VAL A 254 -20.03 20.26 -45.45
N ASN A 255 -20.41 21.15 -44.53
CA ASN A 255 -20.94 22.46 -44.91
C ASN A 255 -19.91 23.33 -45.62
N ILE A 256 -18.67 23.39 -45.13
CA ILE A 256 -17.58 24.17 -45.74
C ILE A 256 -17.27 23.64 -47.15
N ARG A 257 -17.20 22.32 -47.32
CA ARG A 257 -16.71 21.69 -48.56
C ARG A 257 -17.77 21.54 -49.63
N PHE A 258 -19.01 21.27 -49.24
CA PHE A 258 -20.08 20.95 -50.19
C PHE A 258 -21.22 21.96 -50.18
N GLY A 259 -21.26 22.91 -49.24
CA GLY A 259 -22.27 23.96 -49.18
C GLY A 259 -23.68 23.42 -49.09
N ILE A 260 -23.96 22.65 -48.02
CA ILE A 260 -25.25 21.96 -47.83
C ILE A 260 -26.38 22.98 -47.65
N LYS A 261 -27.30 23.05 -48.62
CA LYS A 261 -28.45 23.99 -48.62
C LYS A 261 -29.78 23.36 -48.20
N GLY A 262 -29.86 22.03 -48.22
CA GLY A 262 -31.08 21.27 -47.99
C GLY A 262 -30.95 20.30 -46.81
N PRO A 263 -32.04 19.58 -46.50
CA PRO A 263 -32.04 18.57 -45.45
C PRO A 263 -31.11 17.41 -45.82
N LEU A 264 -30.21 17.04 -44.91
CA LEU A 264 -29.23 15.98 -45.05
C LEU A 264 -29.60 14.81 -44.11
N LYS A 265 -29.66 13.58 -44.65
CA LYS A 265 -29.83 12.39 -43.80
C LYS A 265 -28.50 12.05 -43.14
N VAL A 266 -28.47 12.07 -41.82
CA VAL A 266 -27.31 11.70 -41.00
C VAL A 266 -27.59 10.39 -40.27
N LEU A 267 -26.70 9.42 -40.46
CA LEU A 267 -26.71 8.13 -39.78
C LEU A 267 -25.66 8.13 -38.66
N ALA A 268 -26.13 8.19 -37.42
CA ALA A 268 -25.33 7.95 -36.24
C ALA A 268 -25.11 6.43 -36.11
N TRP A 269 -23.97 5.97 -36.62
CA TRP A 269 -23.63 4.56 -36.71
C TRP A 269 -23.09 4.04 -35.38
N ARG A 270 -23.87 3.18 -34.72
CA ARG A 270 -23.55 2.59 -33.41
C ARG A 270 -23.24 1.09 -33.47
N ASP A 271 -23.39 0.49 -34.64
CA ASP A 271 -23.32 -0.95 -34.84
C ASP A 271 -22.01 -1.36 -35.55
N THR A 272 -20.87 -1.06 -34.93
CA THR A 272 -19.54 -1.41 -35.47
C THR A 272 -19.17 -2.88 -35.29
N GLU A 273 -19.94 -3.62 -34.49
CA GLU A 273 -19.76 -5.04 -34.21
C GLU A 273 -21.07 -5.78 -34.53
N PHE A 274 -21.03 -6.80 -35.38
CA PHE A 274 -22.19 -7.63 -35.69
C PHE A 274 -22.15 -8.96 -34.93
N THR A 275 -23.22 -9.23 -34.18
CA THR A 275 -23.32 -10.40 -33.27
C THR A 275 -24.09 -11.58 -33.84
N GLY A 276 -24.45 -11.55 -35.13
CA GLY A 276 -25.14 -12.65 -35.83
C GLY A 276 -26.61 -12.36 -36.16
N PRO A 277 -27.40 -13.38 -36.52
CA PRO A 277 -28.77 -13.22 -37.04
C PRO A 277 -29.74 -12.49 -36.11
N ASN A 278 -29.51 -12.52 -34.80
CA ASN A 278 -30.33 -11.86 -33.77
C ASN A 278 -29.74 -10.52 -33.29
N HIS A 279 -28.82 -9.91 -34.04
CA HIS A 279 -28.23 -8.62 -33.72
C HIS A 279 -29.31 -7.54 -33.55
N SER A 280 -29.25 -6.76 -32.47
CA SER A 280 -30.13 -5.62 -32.23
C SER A 280 -29.43 -4.36 -32.75
N TRP A 281 -30.09 -3.62 -33.64
CA TRP A 281 -29.50 -2.42 -34.25
C TRP A 281 -29.78 -1.20 -33.38
N HIS A 282 -28.72 -0.46 -33.05
CA HIS A 282 -28.81 0.69 -32.16
C HIS A 282 -28.57 2.03 -32.86
N SER A 283 -28.14 1.99 -34.13
CA SER A 283 -27.92 3.17 -34.97
C SER A 283 -29.17 4.04 -35.10
N ARG A 284 -28.95 5.36 -35.23
CA ARG A 284 -30.01 6.36 -35.34
C ARG A 284 -29.92 7.15 -36.63
N LEU A 285 -31.05 7.42 -37.26
CA LEU A 285 -31.15 8.23 -38.47
C LEU A 285 -31.87 9.55 -38.15
N GLY A 286 -31.27 10.68 -38.54
CA GLY A 286 -31.85 12.01 -38.36
C GLY A 286 -31.77 12.83 -39.63
N LEU A 287 -32.78 13.66 -39.88
CA LEU A 287 -32.78 14.61 -40.99
C LEU A 287 -32.38 16.00 -40.45
N VAL A 288 -31.20 16.48 -40.86
CA VAL A 288 -30.62 17.72 -40.32
C VAL A 288 -30.53 18.80 -41.38
N SER A 289 -30.67 20.06 -40.98
CA SER A 289 -30.56 21.20 -41.88
C SER A 289 -29.99 22.43 -41.16
N ILE A 290 -29.52 23.41 -41.94
CA ILE A 290 -29.12 24.73 -41.44
C ILE A 290 -30.19 25.74 -41.90
N PRO A 291 -30.79 26.54 -41.01
CA PRO A 291 -31.74 27.60 -41.39
C PRO A 291 -31.08 28.64 -42.31
N ASP A 292 -31.77 29.02 -43.39
CA ASP A 292 -31.37 30.01 -44.42
C ASP A 292 -29.87 29.98 -44.77
N GLY A 293 -29.52 29.25 -45.83
CA GLY A 293 -28.16 29.00 -46.33
C GLY A 293 -27.32 30.25 -46.64
N GLN A 294 -26.93 30.99 -45.61
CA GLN A 294 -26.01 32.10 -45.69
C GLN A 294 -24.59 31.58 -45.94
N ALA A 295 -23.93 32.33 -46.81
CA ALA A 295 -22.64 32.06 -47.39
C ALA A 295 -21.58 31.71 -46.34
N SER A 296 -20.73 30.75 -46.71
CA SER A 296 -19.41 30.49 -46.15
C SER A 296 -18.76 31.77 -45.62
N SER A 297 -18.85 31.98 -44.31
CA SER A 297 -18.00 32.93 -43.59
C SER A 297 -16.59 32.34 -43.59
N THR A 298 -15.61 33.09 -44.11
CA THR A 298 -14.19 32.70 -44.03
C THR A 298 -13.65 32.77 -42.60
N GLU A 299 -14.37 33.42 -41.68
CA GLU A 299 -13.99 33.53 -40.27
C GLU A 299 -14.33 32.27 -39.49
N ARG A 300 -13.42 31.86 -38.60
CA ARG A 300 -13.56 30.67 -37.76
C ARG A 300 -14.67 30.84 -36.73
N PRO A 301 -15.64 29.91 -36.64
CA PRO A 301 -16.64 29.90 -35.59
C PRO A 301 -16.05 29.70 -34.19
N THR A 302 -16.79 30.10 -33.17
CA THR A 302 -16.43 29.82 -31.77
C THR A 302 -16.33 28.30 -31.56
N ALA A 303 -15.26 27.86 -30.90
CA ALA A 303 -15.03 26.47 -30.54
C ALA A 303 -15.25 26.23 -29.04
N VAL A 304 -15.79 25.07 -28.69
CA VAL A 304 -16.03 24.62 -27.31
C VAL A 304 -15.56 23.17 -27.14
N GLY A 305 -15.31 22.69 -25.91
CA GLY A 305 -14.91 21.29 -25.74
C GLY A 305 -14.19 20.90 -24.45
N TRP A 306 -14.05 21.78 -23.46
CA TRP A 306 -13.43 21.41 -22.19
C TRP A 306 -14.25 20.34 -21.46
N GLU A 307 -13.58 19.26 -21.06
CA GLU A 307 -14.21 18.17 -20.33
C GLU A 307 -14.57 18.63 -18.90
N LYS A 308 -15.75 18.21 -18.43
CA LYS A 308 -16.15 18.42 -17.05
C LYS A 308 -15.52 17.36 -16.13
N ASN A 309 -15.19 17.75 -14.90
CA ASN A 309 -14.76 16.80 -13.87
C ASN A 309 -15.94 15.94 -13.37
N THR A 310 -15.68 15.02 -12.45
CA THR A 310 -16.69 14.14 -11.84
C THR A 310 -17.77 14.90 -11.06
N GLN A 311 -17.54 16.17 -10.71
CA GLN A 311 -18.52 17.06 -10.06
C GLN A 311 -19.29 17.94 -11.07
N GLY A 312 -19.11 17.72 -12.38
CA GLY A 312 -19.79 18.48 -13.43
C GLY A 312 -19.24 19.89 -13.67
N LYS A 313 -18.09 20.25 -13.07
CA LYS A 313 -17.44 21.56 -13.23
C LYS A 313 -16.36 21.52 -14.31
N LEU A 314 -16.13 22.65 -14.98
CA LEU A 314 -15.02 22.83 -15.92
C LEU A 314 -13.71 23.02 -15.12
N ALA A 315 -13.09 21.91 -14.73
CA ALA A 315 -11.85 21.89 -13.96
C ALA A 315 -11.04 20.62 -14.23
N PRO A 316 -9.72 20.64 -14.00
CA PRO A 316 -8.86 19.46 -14.09
C PRO A 316 -9.29 18.31 -13.17
N ARG A 317 -8.90 17.09 -13.54
CA ARG A 317 -9.02 15.85 -12.74
C ARG A 317 -7.67 15.51 -12.09
N LEU A 318 -7.72 14.71 -11.04
CA LEU A 318 -6.56 14.15 -10.33
C LEU A 318 -6.62 12.63 -10.36
N ALA A 319 -5.56 11.99 -10.86
CA ALA A 319 -5.31 10.55 -10.69
C ALA A 319 -4.23 10.33 -9.62
N ASP A 320 -4.57 9.62 -8.54
CA ASP A 320 -3.61 9.19 -7.51
C ASP A 320 -3.22 7.73 -7.77
N LEU A 321 -2.00 7.51 -8.26
CA LEU A 321 -1.49 6.19 -8.63
C LEU A 321 -0.38 5.72 -7.69
N ALA A 322 -0.15 6.42 -6.58
CA ALA A 322 0.81 6.00 -5.57
C ALA A 322 0.60 4.55 -5.09
N PRO A 323 -0.63 4.04 -4.90
CA PRO A 323 -0.83 2.65 -4.50
C PRO A 323 -0.33 1.60 -5.52
N MET A 324 -0.22 1.96 -6.80
CA MET A 324 0.18 1.06 -7.89
C MET A 324 1.61 1.30 -8.38
N MET A 325 2.17 2.48 -8.11
CA MET A 325 3.46 2.92 -8.68
C MET A 325 4.56 3.15 -7.64
N ASP A 326 4.23 3.43 -6.37
CA ASP A 326 5.23 3.68 -5.32
C ASP A 326 5.81 2.35 -4.80
N PRO A 327 7.10 2.05 -5.03
CA PRO A 327 7.72 0.79 -4.59
C PRO A 327 7.61 0.56 -3.08
N THR A 328 7.63 1.63 -2.28
CA THR A 328 7.53 1.54 -0.82
C THR A 328 6.15 1.09 -0.40
N ARG A 329 5.10 1.66 -1.01
CA ARG A 329 3.70 1.27 -0.74
C ARG A 329 3.40 -0.13 -1.27
N LEU A 330 3.95 -0.50 -2.42
CA LEU A 330 3.82 -1.85 -2.96
C LEU A 330 4.44 -2.89 -2.02
N ALA A 331 5.64 -2.63 -1.48
CA ALA A 331 6.27 -3.50 -0.50
C ALA A 331 5.44 -3.62 0.79
N ASP A 332 4.89 -2.51 1.30
CA ASP A 332 4.03 -2.51 2.48
C ASP A 332 2.76 -3.33 2.28
N GLN A 333 2.08 -3.15 1.13
CA GLN A 333 0.91 -3.94 0.76
C GLN A 333 1.21 -5.43 0.61
N ALA A 334 2.36 -5.79 0.03
CA ALA A 334 2.76 -7.19 -0.16
C ALA A 334 3.05 -7.90 1.17
N VAL A 335 3.71 -7.22 2.12
CA VAL A 335 3.95 -7.76 3.47
C VAL A 335 2.63 -7.96 4.21
N ASP A 336 1.77 -6.94 4.20
CA ASP A 336 0.44 -7.00 4.81
C ASP A 336 -0.44 -8.12 4.22
N LEU A 337 -0.35 -8.34 2.91
CA LEU A 337 -1.11 -9.38 2.22
C LEU A 337 -0.72 -10.78 2.71
N ASN A 338 0.56 -11.06 2.91
CA ASN A 338 1.01 -12.37 3.42
C ASN A 338 0.43 -12.67 4.80
N LEU A 339 0.41 -11.68 5.70
CA LEU A 339 -0.20 -11.84 7.02
C LEU A 339 -1.73 -11.99 6.92
N LYS A 340 -2.40 -11.19 6.08
CA LYS A 340 -3.84 -11.30 5.83
C LYS A 340 -4.23 -12.68 5.26
N LEU A 341 -3.37 -13.29 4.44
CA LEU A 341 -3.57 -14.65 3.95
C LEU A 341 -3.56 -15.70 5.07
N MET A 342 -2.70 -15.55 6.09
CA MET A 342 -2.76 -16.42 7.29
C MET A 342 -4.12 -16.29 7.99
N ARG A 343 -4.62 -15.05 8.17
CA ARG A 343 -5.95 -14.80 8.73
C ARG A 343 -7.06 -15.43 7.90
N TRP A 344 -7.09 -15.16 6.59
CA TRP A 344 -8.19 -15.61 5.74
C TRP A 344 -8.20 -17.12 5.49
N ARG A 345 -7.03 -17.76 5.38
CA ARG A 345 -6.94 -19.17 5.02
C ARG A 345 -6.93 -20.11 6.22
N ILE A 346 -6.35 -19.70 7.34
CA ILE A 346 -6.04 -20.60 8.45
C ILE A 346 -6.76 -20.15 9.73
N LEU A 347 -6.59 -18.88 10.14
CA LEU A 347 -7.06 -18.38 11.44
C LEU A 347 -7.88 -17.09 11.30
N PRO A 348 -9.19 -17.15 10.96
CA PRO A 348 -10.01 -15.96 10.72
C PRO A 348 -10.11 -14.99 11.90
N GLY A 349 -9.99 -15.49 13.13
CA GLY A 349 -10.00 -14.69 14.35
C GLY A 349 -8.67 -14.01 14.71
N LEU A 350 -7.62 -14.20 13.91
CA LEU A 350 -6.29 -13.61 14.15
C LEU A 350 -6.33 -12.09 14.00
N ASN A 351 -6.05 -11.36 15.08
CA ASN A 351 -6.02 -9.90 15.10
C ASN A 351 -4.62 -9.38 14.75
N LEU A 352 -4.37 -9.22 13.46
CA LEU A 352 -3.09 -8.74 12.92
C LEU A 352 -2.86 -7.25 13.26
N GLU A 353 -3.93 -6.47 13.31
CA GLU A 353 -3.88 -5.04 13.59
C GLU A 353 -3.36 -4.76 15.02
N LYS A 354 -3.72 -5.61 15.98
CA LYS A 354 -3.20 -5.56 17.36
C LYS A 354 -1.70 -5.82 17.39
N VAL A 355 -1.21 -6.81 16.64
CA VAL A 355 0.22 -7.13 16.52
C VAL A 355 0.97 -5.97 15.87
N ALA A 356 0.49 -5.47 14.74
CA ALA A 356 1.14 -4.40 13.99
C ALA A 356 1.28 -3.08 14.78
N LYS A 357 0.29 -2.76 15.61
CA LYS A 357 0.27 -1.55 16.46
C LYS A 357 1.12 -1.65 17.72
N THR A 358 1.51 -2.85 18.14
CA THR A 358 2.29 -3.06 19.37
C THR A 358 3.66 -2.42 19.22
N LYS A 359 4.03 -1.53 20.14
CA LYS A 359 5.35 -0.90 20.16
C LYS A 359 6.30 -1.75 21.00
N CYS A 360 7.38 -2.22 20.38
CA CYS A 360 8.35 -3.10 21.05
C CYS A 360 9.65 -2.37 21.37
N LEU A 361 10.02 -2.37 22.66
CA LEU A 361 11.32 -1.91 23.14
C LEU A 361 12.25 -3.11 23.31
N LEU A 362 13.38 -3.12 22.61
CA LEU A 362 14.39 -4.19 22.66
C LEU A 362 15.61 -3.69 23.43
N LEU A 363 15.76 -4.16 24.67
CA LEU A 363 16.91 -3.86 25.51
C LEU A 363 18.02 -4.87 25.20
N GLY A 364 18.95 -4.46 24.34
CA GLY A 364 19.99 -5.29 23.73
C GLY A 364 19.81 -5.40 22.22
N ALA A 365 20.83 -5.01 21.46
CA ALA A 365 20.96 -5.16 20.01
C ALA A 365 22.03 -6.21 19.64
N GLY A 366 22.27 -7.17 20.55
CA GLY A 366 23.12 -8.34 20.32
C GLY A 366 22.43 -9.44 19.53
N THR A 367 22.87 -10.68 19.72
CA THR A 367 22.38 -11.86 18.97
C THR A 367 20.86 -12.02 19.09
N LEU A 368 20.32 -11.96 20.31
CA LEU A 368 18.89 -12.04 20.57
C LEU A 368 18.13 -10.85 19.95
N GLY A 369 18.59 -9.61 20.20
CA GLY A 369 17.98 -8.38 19.67
C GLY A 369 17.75 -8.42 18.16
N CYS A 370 18.78 -8.83 17.42
CA CYS A 370 18.71 -8.92 15.97
C CYS A 370 17.69 -9.95 15.46
N TYR A 371 17.64 -11.15 16.06
CA TYR A 371 16.67 -12.18 15.67
C TYR A 371 15.24 -11.83 16.10
N VAL A 372 15.05 -11.34 17.33
CA VAL A 372 13.73 -10.88 17.83
C VAL A 372 13.17 -9.82 16.91
N ALA A 373 13.97 -8.81 16.53
CA ALA A 373 13.54 -7.75 15.65
C ALA A 373 13.10 -8.25 14.26
N ARG A 374 13.84 -9.19 13.67
CA ARG A 374 13.47 -9.80 12.38
C ARG A 374 12.16 -10.57 12.48
N THR A 375 11.94 -11.33 13.56
CA THR A 375 10.69 -12.08 13.76
C THR A 375 9.51 -11.14 14.04
N LEU A 376 9.68 -10.08 14.83
CA LEU A 376 8.66 -9.05 15.05
C LEU A 376 8.24 -8.37 13.74
N MET A 377 9.23 -7.99 12.91
CA MET A 377 8.97 -7.44 11.57
C MET A 377 8.22 -8.42 10.68
N GLY A 378 8.55 -9.72 10.73
CA GLY A 378 7.84 -10.78 10.03
C GLY A 378 6.37 -10.90 10.44
N TRP A 379 6.05 -10.64 11.70
CA TRP A 379 4.68 -10.56 12.24
C TRP A 379 3.97 -9.22 11.98
N GLY A 380 4.61 -8.29 11.27
CA GLY A 380 4.03 -7.00 10.89
C GLY A 380 4.14 -5.91 11.95
N VAL A 381 4.91 -6.10 13.02
CA VAL A 381 5.21 -5.04 14.00
C VAL A 381 5.91 -3.88 13.30
N ARG A 382 5.39 -2.66 13.48
CA ARG A 382 5.88 -1.47 12.77
C ARG A 382 6.79 -0.58 13.60
N THR A 383 6.73 -0.64 14.93
CA THR A 383 7.50 0.24 15.82
C THR A 383 8.44 -0.58 16.70
N ILE A 384 9.75 -0.45 16.46
CA ILE A 384 10.80 -1.15 17.20
C ILE A 384 11.86 -0.13 17.66
N THR A 385 12.14 -0.08 18.95
CA THR A 385 13.21 0.75 19.50
C THR A 385 14.30 -0.13 20.12
N PHE A 386 15.54 0.04 19.68
CA PHE A 386 16.70 -0.64 20.26
C PHE A 386 17.38 0.25 21.30
N VAL A 387 17.85 -0.37 22.38
CA VAL A 387 18.75 0.24 23.37
C VAL A 387 19.99 -0.66 23.50
N ASP A 388 21.16 -0.13 23.18
CA ASP A 388 22.44 -0.84 23.31
C ASP A 388 23.59 0.18 23.33
N SER A 389 24.57 -0.01 24.21
CA SER A 389 25.73 0.90 24.35
C SER A 389 26.99 0.41 23.64
N ALA A 390 26.95 -0.77 23.05
CA ALA A 390 28.11 -1.38 22.41
C ALA A 390 28.23 -0.98 20.92
N ARG A 391 29.41 -1.23 20.38
CA ARG A 391 29.74 -1.04 18.96
C ARG A 391 29.85 -2.40 18.26
N VAL A 392 29.58 -2.43 16.96
CA VAL A 392 29.67 -3.65 16.14
C VAL A 392 31.15 -4.08 16.03
N SER A 393 31.45 -5.32 16.40
CA SER A 393 32.79 -5.91 16.26
C SER A 393 32.86 -6.96 15.16
N PHE A 394 34.06 -7.30 14.67
CA PHE A 394 34.26 -8.23 13.55
C PHE A 394 33.63 -9.62 13.74
N SER A 395 33.47 -10.10 14.97
CA SER A 395 32.83 -11.39 15.27
C SER A 395 31.30 -11.33 15.28
N ASN A 396 30.71 -10.13 15.22
CA ASN A 396 29.27 -9.92 15.37
C ASN A 396 28.46 -10.32 14.12
N PRO A 397 28.78 -9.89 12.88
CA PRO A 397 27.91 -10.11 11.71
C PRO A 397 27.47 -11.55 11.47
N VAL A 398 28.33 -12.53 11.78
CA VAL A 398 28.03 -13.96 11.60
C VAL A 398 27.02 -14.52 12.62
N ARG A 399 26.74 -13.79 13.71
CA ARG A 399 25.78 -14.17 14.76
C ARG A 399 24.62 -13.19 14.88
N GLN A 400 24.83 -11.93 14.49
CA GLN A 400 23.91 -10.81 14.69
C GLN A 400 23.40 -10.34 13.32
N PRO A 401 22.28 -10.89 12.82
CA PRO A 401 21.86 -10.79 11.40
C PRO A 401 21.35 -9.41 10.96
N LEU A 402 21.60 -8.35 11.72
CA LEU A 402 21.34 -6.97 11.31
C LEU A 402 22.63 -6.20 10.96
N PHE A 403 23.80 -6.79 11.18
CA PHE A 403 25.09 -6.15 10.94
C PHE A 403 25.81 -6.80 9.77
N GLU A 404 26.51 -5.99 8.99
CA GLU A 404 27.36 -6.43 7.89
C GLU A 404 28.84 -6.16 8.21
N PHE A 405 29.75 -6.77 7.44
CA PHE A 405 31.20 -6.55 7.61
C PHE A 405 31.58 -5.06 7.58
N ALA A 406 30.92 -4.28 6.72
CA ALA A 406 31.15 -2.84 6.60
C ALA A 406 30.84 -2.06 7.89
N ASP A 407 29.97 -2.58 8.76
CA ASP A 407 29.59 -1.93 10.02
C ASP A 407 30.66 -2.12 11.12
N CYS A 408 31.63 -3.02 10.91
CA CYS A 408 32.76 -3.27 11.81
C CYS A 408 33.94 -2.32 11.56
N LEU A 409 33.99 -1.66 10.40
CA LEU A 409 35.10 -0.80 10.01
C LEU A 409 35.16 0.46 10.88
N GLU A 410 36.31 1.15 10.87
CA GLU A 410 36.49 2.43 11.58
C GLU A 410 36.18 2.38 13.09
N GLY A 411 36.51 1.25 13.74
CA GLY A 411 36.23 1.03 15.16
C GLY A 411 34.79 0.61 15.46
N GLY A 412 34.03 0.23 14.43
CA GLY A 412 32.67 -0.29 14.54
C GLY A 412 31.63 0.81 14.70
N LYS A 413 30.46 0.65 14.09
CA LYS A 413 29.31 1.56 14.29
C LYS A 413 28.58 1.27 15.61
N PRO A 414 27.87 2.25 16.20
CA PRO A 414 26.98 1.99 17.36
C PRO A 414 25.89 0.96 17.01
N LYS A 415 25.75 -0.08 17.82
CA LYS A 415 24.85 -1.23 17.51
C LYS A 415 23.40 -0.82 17.39
N ALA A 416 22.87 -0.05 18.34
CA ALA A 416 21.46 0.30 18.36
C ALA A 416 21.04 1.07 17.10
N ALA A 417 21.81 2.09 16.71
CA ALA A 417 21.57 2.87 15.51
C ALA A 417 21.71 2.01 14.24
N CYS A 418 22.76 1.18 14.17
CA CYS A 418 22.99 0.30 13.03
C CYS A 418 21.85 -0.72 12.84
N ALA A 419 21.32 -1.28 13.94
CA ALA A 419 20.22 -2.24 13.91
C ALA A 419 18.92 -1.58 13.39
N ALA A 420 18.63 -0.35 13.84
CA ALA A 420 17.46 0.40 13.38
C ALA A 420 17.54 0.72 11.88
N GLU A 421 18.69 1.17 11.39
CA GLU A 421 18.90 1.45 9.97
C GLU A 421 18.84 0.17 9.11
N SER A 422 19.34 -0.95 9.64
CA SER A 422 19.23 -2.25 8.99
C SER A 422 17.77 -2.68 8.81
N LEU A 423 16.92 -2.49 9.83
CA LEU A 423 15.48 -2.77 9.69
C LEU A 423 14.80 -1.91 8.62
N LYS A 424 15.09 -0.60 8.58
CA LYS A 424 14.55 0.30 7.54
C LYS A 424 15.02 -0.09 6.13
N ARG A 425 16.25 -0.60 6.01
CA ARG A 425 16.80 -1.11 4.76
C ARG A 425 16.09 -2.38 4.29
N ILE A 426 15.75 -3.27 5.23
CA ILE A 426 15.01 -4.50 4.93
C ILE A 426 13.55 -4.17 4.56
N PHE A 427 12.92 -3.28 5.31
CA PHE A 427 11.55 -2.85 5.08
C PHE A 427 11.38 -1.34 5.38
N PRO A 428 11.25 -0.49 4.34
CA PRO A 428 11.20 0.98 4.52
C PRO A 428 10.01 1.51 5.32
N GLY A 429 8.92 0.74 5.45
CA GLY A 429 7.79 1.11 6.28
C GLY A 429 8.01 0.90 7.80
N MET A 430 9.21 0.50 8.22
CA MET A 430 9.54 0.31 9.63
C MET A 430 9.80 1.64 10.34
N ASN A 431 9.11 1.88 11.46
CA ASN A 431 9.44 2.93 12.41
C ASN A 431 10.46 2.40 13.44
N ALA A 432 11.72 2.30 13.01
CA ALA A 432 12.82 1.81 13.85
C ALA A 432 13.69 2.96 14.40
N THR A 433 13.98 2.92 15.69
CA THR A 433 14.88 3.88 16.37
C THR A 433 15.95 3.14 17.16
N GLY A 434 17.18 3.67 17.17
CA GLY A 434 18.29 3.12 17.94
C GLY A 434 18.84 4.14 18.93
N ILE A 435 18.98 3.74 20.19
CA ILE A 435 19.44 4.61 21.29
C ILE A 435 20.72 4.02 21.89
N ASP A 436 21.79 4.79 21.83
CA ASP A 436 23.07 4.48 22.46
C ASP A 436 23.00 4.88 23.95
N MET A 437 22.76 3.90 24.81
CA MET A 437 22.57 4.11 26.25
C MET A 437 22.94 2.85 27.02
N SER A 438 23.63 3.01 28.15
CA SER A 438 23.96 1.93 29.06
C SER A 438 22.85 1.77 30.11
N ILE A 439 22.60 0.54 30.55
CA ILE A 439 21.65 0.26 31.63
C ILE A 439 22.45 -0.02 32.90
N PRO A 440 22.31 0.80 33.96
CA PRO A 440 23.03 0.60 35.21
C PRO A 440 22.71 -0.75 35.86
N MET A 441 23.73 -1.35 36.49
CA MET A 441 23.67 -2.71 37.03
C MET A 441 23.83 -2.68 38.55
N PRO A 442 23.02 -3.44 39.32
CA PRO A 442 23.25 -3.67 40.74
C PRO A 442 24.64 -4.24 41.02
N GLY A 443 25.27 -3.80 42.11
CA GLY A 443 26.61 -4.25 42.50
C GLY A 443 27.77 -3.61 41.74
N HIS A 444 27.51 -2.69 40.80
CA HIS A 444 28.53 -1.91 40.09
C HIS A 444 28.44 -0.43 40.51
N PRO A 445 29.30 0.02 41.46
CA PRO A 445 29.22 1.38 41.97
C PRO A 445 29.40 2.44 40.88
N ILE A 446 28.51 3.44 40.89
CA ILE A 446 28.52 4.56 39.97
C ILE A 446 29.51 5.63 40.48
N PRO A 447 30.59 5.94 39.75
CA PRO A 447 31.50 7.01 40.12
C PRO A 447 30.77 8.37 40.19
N PRO A 448 31.16 9.28 41.10
CA PRO A 448 30.52 10.58 41.24
C PRO A 448 30.44 11.38 39.93
N ALA A 449 31.45 11.25 39.06
CA ALA A 449 31.50 11.91 37.75
C ALA A 449 30.42 11.42 36.76
N LEU A 450 29.88 10.22 36.94
CA LEU A 450 28.87 9.63 36.06
C LEU A 450 27.45 9.74 36.63
N LEU A 451 27.27 10.22 37.86
CA LEU A 451 26.00 10.22 38.57
C LEU A 451 24.87 10.92 37.80
N GLU A 452 25.09 12.13 37.32
CA GLU A 452 24.08 12.90 36.58
C GLU A 452 23.73 12.25 35.24
N LYS A 453 24.72 11.67 34.55
CA LYS A 453 24.48 10.91 33.32
C LYS A 453 23.63 9.68 33.62
N THR A 454 23.99 8.90 34.64
CA THR A 454 23.24 7.72 35.07
C THR A 454 21.80 8.07 35.45
N LYS A 455 21.57 9.20 36.14
CA LYS A 455 20.23 9.69 36.45
C LYS A 455 19.43 10.01 35.19
N SER A 456 20.04 10.67 34.21
CA SER A 456 19.42 10.94 32.91
C SER A 456 19.12 9.64 32.13
N ASP A 457 20.03 8.68 32.13
CA ASP A 457 19.87 7.39 31.45
C ASP A 457 18.73 6.57 32.07
N VAL A 458 18.60 6.56 33.41
CA VAL A 458 17.49 5.91 34.12
C VAL A 458 16.15 6.60 33.78
N ALA A 459 16.09 7.92 33.82
CA ALA A 459 14.88 8.66 33.44
C ALA A 459 14.48 8.38 31.98
N ARG A 460 15.48 8.30 31.07
CA ARG A 460 15.23 7.95 29.67
C ARG A 460 14.73 6.52 29.51
N LEU A 461 15.29 5.56 30.25
CA LEU A 461 14.80 4.18 30.28
C LEU A 461 13.35 4.11 30.76
N GLU A 462 13.00 4.86 31.81
CA GLU A 462 11.63 4.94 32.31
C GLU A 462 10.65 5.48 31.26
N GLU A 463 11.03 6.53 30.53
CA GLU A 463 10.25 7.12 29.43
C GLU A 463 10.06 6.12 28.29
N LEU A 464 11.13 5.43 27.90
CA LEU A 464 11.07 4.41 26.84
C LEU A 464 10.16 3.24 27.24
N ILE A 465 10.27 2.75 28.47
CA ILE A 465 9.37 1.69 28.96
C ILE A 465 7.92 2.20 28.99
N ASP A 466 7.70 3.48 29.33
CA ASP A 466 6.36 4.09 29.32
C ASP A 466 5.74 4.15 27.92
N SER A 467 6.54 4.57 26.93
CA SER A 467 6.05 4.83 25.57
C SER A 467 5.85 3.58 24.73
N HIS A 468 6.27 2.40 25.23
CA HIS A 468 6.19 1.10 24.55
C HIS A 468 5.22 0.15 25.25
N ASP A 469 4.69 -0.82 24.51
CA ASP A 469 3.68 -1.77 25.00
C ASP A 469 4.34 -3.06 25.53
N ALA A 470 5.37 -3.53 24.82
CA ALA A 470 6.14 -4.72 25.17
C ALA A 470 7.63 -4.39 25.29
N VAL A 471 8.27 -4.89 26.34
CA VAL A 471 9.70 -4.71 26.64
C VAL A 471 10.37 -6.07 26.61
N PHE A 472 11.36 -6.22 25.73
CA PHE A 472 12.20 -7.41 25.66
C PHE A 472 13.52 -7.18 26.38
N LEU A 473 13.81 -8.05 27.33
CA LEU A 473 15.08 -8.12 28.06
C LEU A 473 15.98 -9.11 27.33
N LEU A 474 16.88 -8.58 26.49
CA LEU A 474 17.75 -9.33 25.57
C LEU A 474 19.23 -9.05 25.85
N MET A 475 19.49 -8.71 27.10
CA MET A 475 20.80 -8.29 27.60
C MET A 475 21.67 -9.51 27.87
N ASP A 476 22.96 -9.27 28.02
CA ASP A 476 24.01 -10.28 28.13
C ASP A 476 24.30 -10.73 29.55
N SER A 477 23.82 -10.01 30.57
CA SER A 477 24.05 -10.34 31.98
C SER A 477 22.76 -10.34 32.80
N ARG A 478 22.79 -11.00 33.96
CA ARG A 478 21.67 -11.04 34.89
C ARG A 478 21.44 -9.69 35.57
N GLU A 479 22.49 -8.98 35.95
CA GLU A 479 22.40 -7.74 36.75
C GLU A 479 21.70 -6.65 35.94
N SER A 480 22.03 -6.59 34.66
CA SER A 480 21.51 -5.60 33.72
C SER A 480 20.01 -5.74 33.44
N ARG A 481 19.42 -6.93 33.64
CA ARG A 481 17.97 -7.18 33.56
C ARG A 481 17.18 -6.62 34.76
N TRP A 482 17.84 -6.24 35.86
CA TRP A 482 17.16 -5.96 37.13
C TRP A 482 16.32 -4.69 37.04
N LEU A 483 16.93 -3.57 36.68
CA LEU A 483 16.26 -2.28 36.63
C LEU A 483 15.07 -2.31 35.65
N PRO A 484 15.20 -2.79 34.39
CA PRO A 484 14.06 -2.97 33.50
C PRO A 484 12.94 -3.86 34.07
N THR A 485 13.29 -4.89 34.85
CA THR A 485 12.30 -5.76 35.50
C THR A 485 11.49 -5.00 36.54
N VAL A 486 12.14 -4.21 37.40
CA VAL A 486 11.48 -3.39 38.42
C VAL A 486 10.55 -2.37 37.76
N ILE A 487 11.07 -1.61 36.77
CA ILE A 487 10.28 -0.58 36.05
C ILE A 487 9.09 -1.21 35.34
N GLY A 488 9.32 -2.30 34.59
CA GLY A 488 8.26 -2.98 33.85
C GLY A 488 7.16 -3.54 34.76
N ALA A 489 7.54 -4.09 35.92
CA ALA A 489 6.58 -4.60 36.90
C ALA A 489 5.79 -3.46 37.59
N SER A 490 6.44 -2.35 37.96
CA SER A 490 5.77 -1.19 38.55
C SER A 490 4.79 -0.56 37.55
N LYS A 491 5.21 -0.39 36.29
CA LYS A 491 4.39 0.20 35.22
C LYS A 491 3.37 -0.76 34.60
N GLY A 492 3.39 -2.05 34.95
CA GLY A 492 2.47 -3.08 34.44
C GLY A 492 2.61 -3.32 32.93
N LYS A 493 3.85 -3.35 32.43
CA LYS A 493 4.16 -3.58 31.01
C LYS A 493 4.27 -5.08 30.70
N ILE A 494 4.11 -5.45 29.43
CA ILE A 494 4.46 -6.79 28.98
C ILE A 494 5.98 -6.89 28.98
N VAL A 495 6.55 -7.72 29.84
CA VAL A 495 8.00 -7.94 29.89
C VAL A 495 8.30 -9.36 29.44
N MET A 496 9.04 -9.47 28.34
CA MET A 496 9.54 -10.71 27.77
C MET A 496 11.02 -10.83 28.05
N ASN A 497 11.45 -11.90 28.71
CA ASN A 497 12.84 -12.14 29.02
C ASN A 497 13.36 -13.34 28.23
N ALA A 498 14.52 -13.18 27.58
CA ALA A 498 15.21 -14.27 26.90
C ALA A 498 16.68 -14.31 27.34
N ALA A 499 17.14 -15.50 27.74
CA ALA A 499 18.48 -15.76 28.23
C ALA A 499 19.05 -17.02 27.59
N LEU A 500 20.38 -17.06 27.41
CA LEU A 500 21.08 -18.13 26.72
C LEU A 500 22.14 -18.76 27.63
N GLY A 501 22.16 -20.09 27.67
CA GLY A 501 23.32 -20.87 28.11
C GLY A 501 24.11 -21.39 26.91
N PHE A 502 25.09 -22.27 27.15
CA PHE A 502 25.90 -22.87 26.09
C PHE A 502 25.06 -23.70 25.09
N ASP A 503 24.20 -24.58 25.61
CA ASP A 503 23.36 -25.53 24.86
C ASP A 503 21.86 -25.45 25.23
N SER A 504 21.49 -24.49 26.06
CA SER A 504 20.12 -24.29 26.55
C SER A 504 19.69 -22.82 26.45
N PHE A 505 18.38 -22.58 26.51
CA PHE A 505 17.81 -21.24 26.56
C PHE A 505 16.61 -21.16 27.49
N LEU A 506 16.33 -19.97 27.98
CA LEU A 506 15.13 -19.63 28.75
C LEU A 506 14.42 -18.49 28.06
N VAL A 507 13.12 -18.66 27.81
CA VAL A 507 12.22 -17.58 27.43
C VAL A 507 11.08 -17.53 28.43
N MET A 508 10.76 -16.35 28.94
CA MET A 508 9.65 -16.19 29.87
C MET A 508 8.96 -14.83 29.74
N ARG A 509 7.70 -14.77 30.14
CA ARG A 509 6.97 -13.52 30.37
C ARG A 509 6.86 -13.25 31.87
N HIS A 510 6.93 -12.00 32.29
CA HIS A 510 6.72 -11.66 33.71
C HIS A 510 5.22 -11.63 34.06
N GLY A 511 4.89 -11.90 35.32
CA GLY A 511 3.53 -11.77 35.83
C GLY A 511 3.13 -10.34 36.19
N VAL A 512 1.82 -10.12 36.20
CA VAL A 512 1.19 -8.84 36.53
C VAL A 512 1.28 -8.56 38.03
N ARG A 513 1.45 -7.30 38.44
CA ARG A 513 1.37 -6.92 39.86
C ARG A 513 -0.04 -7.21 40.39
N ALA A 514 -0.15 -7.69 41.63
CA ALA A 514 -1.42 -8.09 42.23
C ALA A 514 -2.48 -6.97 42.22
N SER A 515 -2.08 -5.71 42.41
CA SER A 515 -2.98 -4.55 42.36
C SER A 515 -3.62 -4.29 40.99
N ARG A 516 -3.12 -4.94 39.93
CA ARG A 516 -3.61 -4.83 38.55
C ARG A 516 -4.12 -6.16 37.99
N ALA A 517 -4.12 -7.22 38.80
CA ALA A 517 -4.54 -8.54 38.40
C ALA A 517 -6.03 -8.77 38.70
N ASP A 518 -6.72 -9.46 37.80
CA ASP A 518 -8.13 -9.82 37.94
C ASP A 518 -8.31 -11.01 38.90
N GLY A 519 -7.93 -10.88 40.18
CA GLY A 519 -8.35 -11.67 41.36
C GLY A 519 -8.39 -13.22 41.38
N GLU A 520 -8.22 -13.90 40.25
CA GLU A 520 -8.64 -15.29 40.02
C GLU A 520 -7.46 -16.27 39.82
N SER A 521 -6.21 -15.79 39.76
CA SER A 521 -5.05 -16.65 39.48
C SER A 521 -3.81 -16.33 40.30
N THR A 522 -3.01 -17.36 40.59
CA THR A 522 -1.70 -17.23 41.24
C THR A 522 -0.79 -16.39 40.35
N ARG A 523 -0.29 -15.29 40.93
CA ARG A 523 0.59 -14.34 40.25
C ARG A 523 1.85 -15.05 39.72
N LEU A 524 2.14 -14.90 38.43
CA LEU A 524 3.36 -15.42 37.83
C LEU A 524 4.60 -14.65 38.32
N GLY A 525 5.70 -15.36 38.53
CA GLY A 525 6.96 -14.75 38.92
C GLY A 525 7.61 -13.91 37.80
N CYS A 526 8.59 -13.10 38.17
CA CYS A 526 9.56 -12.56 37.23
C CYS A 526 10.81 -13.44 37.17
N TYR A 527 11.79 -13.06 36.35
CA TYR A 527 13.07 -13.76 36.24
C TYR A 527 13.76 -14.03 37.60
N TYR A 528 13.68 -13.08 38.55
CA TYR A 528 14.29 -13.19 39.89
C TYR A 528 13.45 -13.92 40.94
N CYS A 529 12.26 -14.46 40.62
CA CYS A 529 11.43 -15.11 41.64
C CYS A 529 11.86 -16.53 41.98
N ASN A 530 12.52 -17.23 41.05
CA ASN A 530 12.83 -18.65 41.19
C ASN A 530 14.28 -18.90 41.61
N ASP A 531 14.96 -17.84 42.07
CA ASP A 531 16.34 -17.92 42.53
C ASP A 531 16.46 -17.10 43.80
N ILE A 532 17.06 -17.70 44.84
CA ILE A 532 17.12 -17.15 46.19
C ILE A 532 18.24 -16.09 46.26
N VAL A 533 19.15 -16.03 45.27
CA VAL A 533 20.31 -15.13 45.25
C VAL A 533 19.98 -13.80 44.55
N ALA A 534 20.30 -12.66 45.16
CA ALA A 534 20.14 -11.35 44.51
C ALA A 534 21.15 -11.15 43.37
N PRO A 535 20.87 -10.28 42.39
CA PRO A 535 21.86 -9.87 41.40
C PRO A 535 23.02 -9.13 42.10
N ALA A 536 24.22 -9.71 42.06
CA ALA A 536 25.49 -9.14 42.49
C ALA A 536 26.51 -9.25 41.33
N ASP A 537 27.72 -8.67 41.46
CA ASP A 537 28.75 -8.72 40.41
C ASP A 537 29.07 -10.17 40.02
N SER A 538 28.47 -10.60 38.91
CA SER A 538 28.64 -11.95 38.39
C SER A 538 29.65 -11.99 37.26
N LEU A 539 30.16 -10.84 36.79
CA LEU A 539 31.15 -10.75 35.70
C LEU A 539 32.48 -11.43 36.07
N SER A 540 32.72 -11.69 37.35
CA SER A 540 33.90 -12.38 37.84
C SER A 540 33.80 -13.92 37.91
N ASP A 541 32.61 -14.57 38.02
CA ASP A 541 32.61 -15.99 38.53
C ASP A 541 31.50 -17.03 38.16
N ARG A 542 30.62 -16.92 37.14
CA ARG A 542 29.64 -18.03 36.79
C ARG A 542 29.25 -18.18 35.31
N THR A 543 28.73 -19.34 34.90
CA THR A 543 28.56 -19.76 33.47
C THR A 543 27.20 -19.52 32.80
N LEU A 544 26.08 -19.42 33.53
CA LEU A 544 24.76 -19.17 32.94
C LEU A 544 24.52 -17.64 32.89
N ASP A 545 24.28 -17.08 31.71
CA ASP A 545 24.33 -15.63 31.42
C ASP A 545 25.75 -15.01 31.38
N GLN A 546 26.84 -15.79 31.33
CA GLN A 546 28.15 -15.27 30.89
C GLN A 546 28.46 -15.68 29.45
N MET A 547 28.70 -14.67 28.61
CA MET A 547 29.16 -14.77 27.22
C MET A 547 28.12 -15.32 26.23
N CYS A 548 27.20 -14.45 25.79
CA CYS A 548 26.37 -14.65 24.58
C CYS A 548 27.20 -15.02 23.31
N THR A 549 28.52 -14.85 23.34
CA THR A 549 29.50 -15.25 22.32
C THR A 549 29.86 -16.74 22.33
N VAL A 550 29.78 -17.43 23.48
CA VAL A 550 30.11 -18.86 23.63
C VAL A 550 28.84 -19.70 23.73
N THR A 551 27.91 -19.48 22.78
CA THR A 551 26.66 -20.24 22.68
C THR A 551 26.60 -20.96 21.34
N ARG A 552 25.94 -22.13 21.31
CA ARG A 552 25.66 -22.83 20.04
C ARG A 552 24.85 -21.90 19.12
N PRO A 553 25.29 -21.62 17.87
CA PRO A 553 24.69 -20.56 17.04
C PRO A 553 23.18 -20.66 16.80
N GLY A 554 22.61 -21.87 16.80
CA GLY A 554 21.18 -22.08 16.60
C GLY A 554 20.29 -21.64 17.77
N LEU A 555 20.83 -21.51 18.99
CA LEU A 555 20.03 -21.19 20.19
C LEU A 555 19.35 -19.84 20.09
N ALA A 556 20.09 -18.81 19.67
CA ALA A 556 19.58 -17.45 19.68
C ALA A 556 18.38 -17.29 18.74
N ALA A 557 18.41 -17.94 17.57
CA ALA A 557 17.29 -17.93 16.64
C ALA A 557 16.05 -18.60 17.24
N ILE A 558 16.21 -19.76 17.89
CA ILE A 558 15.11 -20.51 18.54
C ILE A 558 14.54 -19.75 19.74
N ALA A 559 15.39 -19.21 20.60
CA ALA A 559 14.96 -18.42 21.75
C ALA A 559 14.24 -17.15 21.30
N SER A 560 14.75 -16.47 20.27
CA SER A 560 14.15 -15.25 19.75
C SER A 560 12.80 -15.49 19.10
N SER A 561 12.67 -16.54 18.27
CA SER A 561 11.38 -16.90 17.68
C SER A 561 10.37 -17.26 18.77
N THR A 562 10.78 -18.07 19.75
CA THR A 562 9.93 -18.45 20.89
C THR A 562 9.46 -17.22 21.67
N ALA A 563 10.32 -16.25 21.94
CA ALA A 563 9.95 -15.03 22.65
C ALA A 563 8.91 -14.21 21.90
N VAL A 564 9.02 -14.10 20.57
CA VAL A 564 8.05 -13.40 19.74
C VAL A 564 6.74 -14.18 19.64
N GLU A 565 6.77 -15.50 19.44
CA GLU A 565 5.56 -16.32 19.36
C GLU A 565 4.77 -16.30 20.68
N ILE A 566 5.44 -16.32 21.83
CA ILE A 566 4.76 -16.16 23.13
C ILE A 566 4.12 -14.78 23.25
N LEU A 567 4.80 -13.71 22.81
CA LEU A 567 4.22 -12.36 22.79
C LEU A 567 2.97 -12.31 21.90
N VAL A 568 3.04 -12.81 20.68
CA VAL A 568 1.91 -12.76 19.74
C VAL A 568 0.73 -13.56 20.29
N SER A 569 0.97 -14.77 20.81
CA SER A 569 -0.06 -15.57 21.49
C SER A 569 -0.66 -14.85 22.71
N LEU A 570 0.15 -14.17 23.52
CA LEU A 570 -0.32 -13.33 24.63
C LEU A 570 -1.20 -12.18 24.14
N LEU A 571 -0.84 -11.52 23.03
CA LEU A 571 -1.64 -10.45 22.42
C LEU A 571 -2.97 -10.97 21.87
N GLN A 572 -3.02 -12.20 21.35
CA GLN A 572 -4.27 -12.80 20.87
C GLN A 572 -5.16 -13.33 22.00
N HIS A 573 -4.60 -13.61 23.16
CA HIS A 573 -5.37 -14.10 24.30
C HIS A 573 -6.38 -13.05 24.79
N PRO A 574 -7.66 -13.42 25.07
CA PRO A 574 -8.68 -12.49 25.56
C PRO A 574 -8.27 -11.74 26.82
N LYS A 575 -7.69 -12.46 27.79
CA LYS A 575 -7.13 -11.91 29.04
C LYS A 575 -5.81 -11.14 28.89
N GLY A 576 -5.18 -11.14 27.71
CA GLY A 576 -3.92 -10.42 27.46
C GLY A 576 -2.84 -10.72 28.51
N LEU A 577 -2.27 -9.68 29.10
CA LEU A 577 -1.24 -9.77 30.14
C LEU A 577 -1.69 -10.60 31.37
N ASN A 578 -3.00 -10.63 31.68
CA ASN A 578 -3.59 -11.41 32.78
C ASN A 578 -3.80 -12.90 32.43
N ALA A 579 -3.38 -13.36 31.24
CA ALA A 579 -3.48 -14.77 30.87
C ALA A 579 -2.72 -15.67 31.86
N ALA A 580 -3.40 -16.69 32.37
CA ALA A 580 -2.80 -17.70 33.22
C ALA A 580 -1.78 -18.54 32.45
N ALA A 581 -0.83 -19.16 33.15
CA ALA A 581 0.04 -20.16 32.56
C ALA A 581 -0.74 -21.48 32.34
N PRO A 582 -0.43 -22.25 31.29
CA PRO A 582 -1.04 -23.56 31.08
C PRO A 582 -0.69 -24.49 32.25
N LYS A 583 -1.66 -25.33 32.63
CA LYS A 583 -1.44 -26.36 33.64
C LYS A 583 -0.62 -27.51 33.04
N PRO A 584 0.20 -28.23 33.84
CA PRO A 584 0.90 -29.41 33.33
C PRO A 584 -0.07 -30.42 32.72
N GLY A 585 0.14 -30.80 31.45
CA GLY A 585 -0.71 -31.74 30.73
C GLY A 585 -1.99 -31.15 30.13
N ASP A 586 -2.23 -29.84 30.30
CA ASP A 586 -3.38 -29.13 29.71
C ASP A 586 -2.96 -28.44 28.41
N GLU A 587 -3.47 -28.94 27.29
CA GLU A 587 -3.25 -28.38 25.96
C GLU A 587 -4.32 -27.34 25.56
N SER A 588 -5.29 -27.06 26.43
CA SER A 588 -6.32 -26.06 26.16
C SER A 588 -5.77 -24.63 26.31
N SER A 589 -6.11 -23.77 25.36
CA SER A 589 -5.77 -22.34 25.39
C SER A 589 -6.91 -21.53 24.79
N GLU A 590 -7.19 -20.37 25.38
CA GLU A 590 -8.14 -19.39 24.80
C GLU A 590 -7.47 -18.53 23.70
N SER A 591 -6.14 -18.57 23.59
CA SER A 591 -5.45 -17.90 22.48
C SER A 591 -5.58 -18.73 21.20
N ILE A 592 -5.98 -18.06 20.12
CA ILE A 592 -6.13 -18.67 18.78
C ILE A 592 -4.80 -19.23 18.22
N LEU A 593 -3.66 -18.82 18.78
CA LEU A 593 -2.32 -19.29 18.39
C LEU A 593 -1.78 -20.40 19.31
N GLY A 594 -2.60 -20.91 20.23
CA GLY A 594 -2.21 -21.97 21.16
C GLY A 594 -1.76 -21.44 22.52
N LEU A 595 -0.94 -22.21 23.22
CA LEU A 595 -0.59 -21.98 24.63
C LEU A 595 0.14 -20.65 24.87
N VAL A 596 -0.08 -20.06 26.05
CA VAL A 596 0.63 -18.85 26.51
C VAL A 596 1.46 -19.17 27.76
N PRO A 597 2.60 -19.86 27.62
CA PRO A 597 3.39 -20.33 28.75
C PRO A 597 3.96 -19.18 29.60
N HIS A 598 4.21 -19.46 30.87
CA HIS A 598 5.00 -18.56 31.73
C HIS A 598 6.47 -18.63 31.34
N GLN A 599 7.08 -19.82 31.42
CA GLN A 599 8.47 -20.07 31.04
C GLN A 599 8.57 -21.25 30.09
N LEU A 600 9.44 -21.14 29.10
CA LEU A 600 9.88 -22.23 28.23
C LEU A 600 11.40 -22.35 28.35
N ARG A 601 11.86 -23.54 28.75
CA ARG A 601 13.28 -23.89 28.77
C ARG A 601 13.56 -24.92 27.69
N GLY A 602 14.42 -24.59 26.75
CA GLY A 602 14.83 -25.51 25.69
C GLY A 602 16.26 -25.99 25.89
N PHE A 603 16.51 -27.25 25.52
CA PHE A 603 17.81 -27.89 25.61
C PHE A 603 18.13 -28.55 24.26
N LEU A 604 19.14 -28.04 23.57
CA LEU A 604 19.52 -28.51 22.22
C LEU A 604 20.31 -29.83 22.25
N ALA A 605 20.91 -30.20 23.37
CA ALA A 605 21.57 -31.50 23.47
C ALA A 605 20.54 -32.64 23.35
N GLN A 606 19.35 -32.46 23.93
CA GLN A 606 18.27 -33.45 23.90
C GLN A 606 17.14 -33.09 22.93
N PHE A 607 17.20 -31.93 22.26
CA PHE A 607 16.11 -31.37 21.45
C PHE A 607 14.76 -31.36 22.19
N SER A 608 14.78 -30.96 23.47
CA SER A 608 13.60 -30.98 24.34
C SER A 608 13.25 -29.59 24.85
N ASN A 609 11.94 -29.33 25.00
CA ASN A 609 11.41 -28.10 25.57
C ASN A 609 10.56 -28.42 26.80
N LYS A 610 10.73 -27.67 27.88
CA LYS A 610 9.98 -27.81 29.13
C LYS A 610 9.22 -26.52 29.44
N LEU A 611 7.91 -26.66 29.66
CA LEU A 611 7.08 -25.57 30.18
C LEU A 611 7.16 -25.57 31.70
N ILE A 612 7.47 -24.42 32.28
CA ILE A 612 7.62 -24.26 33.73
C ILE A 612 6.81 -23.04 34.17
N THR A 613 6.13 -23.19 35.31
CA THR A 613 5.38 -22.12 35.95
C THR A 613 5.97 -21.85 37.32
N GLY A 614 6.61 -20.69 37.48
CA GLY A 614 7.04 -20.17 38.79
C GLY A 614 6.00 -19.20 39.37
N ALA A 615 5.70 -19.32 40.66
CA ALA A 615 4.87 -18.34 41.37
C ALA A 615 5.68 -17.08 41.69
N ALA A 616 5.01 -15.94 41.85
CA ALA A 616 5.64 -14.74 42.36
C ALA A 616 6.07 -14.94 43.82
N TYR A 617 7.32 -14.60 44.10
CA TYR A 617 7.91 -14.71 45.43
C TYR A 617 7.81 -13.38 46.17
N ASP A 618 7.35 -13.42 47.42
CA ASP A 618 7.07 -12.25 48.27
C ASP A 618 8.35 -11.50 48.67
N LYS A 619 9.49 -12.19 48.77
CA LYS A 619 10.82 -11.57 49.00
C LYS A 619 11.66 -11.40 47.74
N CYS A 620 11.06 -11.48 46.55
CA CYS A 620 11.79 -11.29 45.29
C CYS A 620 12.42 -9.89 45.18
N THR A 621 13.69 -9.82 44.77
CA THR A 621 14.43 -8.56 44.57
C THR A 621 14.01 -7.76 43.33
N GLY A 622 13.21 -8.34 42.44
CA GLY A 622 12.77 -7.69 41.20
C GLY A 622 11.29 -7.28 41.16
N CYS A 623 10.38 -8.03 41.79
CA CYS A 623 8.93 -7.78 41.65
C CYS A 623 8.10 -7.95 42.93
N SER A 624 8.75 -8.11 44.09
CA SER A 624 8.06 -8.09 45.39
C SER A 624 7.38 -6.74 45.62
N GLU A 625 6.31 -6.74 46.42
CA GLU A 625 5.60 -5.51 46.75
C GLU A 625 6.49 -4.53 47.54
N THR A 626 7.45 -5.05 48.32
CA THR A 626 8.45 -4.24 49.03
C THR A 626 9.34 -3.47 48.04
N ILE A 627 9.86 -4.15 47.01
CA ILE A 627 10.70 -3.54 45.97
C ILE A 627 9.91 -2.51 45.17
N LEU A 628 8.69 -2.86 44.74
CA LEU A 628 7.88 -1.98 43.90
C LEU A 628 7.45 -0.70 44.64
N LYS A 629 7.08 -0.80 45.93
CA LYS A 629 6.75 0.38 46.75
C LYS A 629 7.96 1.27 47.03
N GLU A 630 9.12 0.68 47.30
CA GLU A 630 10.35 1.44 47.52
C GLU A 630 10.75 2.19 46.23
N TYR A 631 10.67 1.52 45.08
CA TYR A 631 10.95 2.14 43.79
C TYR A 631 9.96 3.27 43.47
N GLU A 632 8.67 3.07 43.73
CA GLU A 632 7.64 4.10 43.48
C GLU A 632 7.76 5.31 44.41
N SER A 633 8.28 5.13 45.62
CA SER A 633 8.44 6.21 46.60
C SER A 633 9.75 6.98 46.45
N ARG A 634 10.86 6.31 46.11
CA ARG A 634 12.20 6.90 46.05
C ARG A 634 12.81 6.99 44.64
N GLY A 635 12.26 6.28 43.67
CA GLY A 635 12.70 6.28 42.28
C GLY A 635 14.21 6.04 42.12
N PHE A 636 14.89 7.00 41.48
CA PHE A 636 16.34 6.93 41.23
C PHE A 636 17.18 6.78 42.50
N GLU A 637 16.74 7.30 43.65
CA GLU A 637 17.51 7.17 44.89
C GLU A 637 17.62 5.71 45.34
N MET A 638 16.53 4.93 45.23
CA MET A 638 16.56 3.49 45.51
C MET A 638 17.48 2.77 44.51
N ALA A 639 17.34 3.09 43.22
CA ALA A 639 18.14 2.49 42.17
C ALA A 639 19.64 2.73 42.40
N LEU A 640 20.02 3.97 42.75
CA LEU A 640 21.39 4.35 43.05
C LEU A 640 21.97 3.56 44.23
N ARG A 641 21.18 3.34 45.29
CA ARG A 641 21.59 2.49 46.41
C ARG A 641 21.79 1.05 45.98
N ALA A 642 20.89 0.50 45.14
CA ALA A 642 21.05 -0.85 44.60
C ALA A 642 22.30 -1.01 43.73
N PHE A 643 22.73 0.04 43.02
CA PHE A 643 23.97 0.02 42.23
C PHE A 643 25.22 0.07 43.11
N ASN A 644 25.20 0.90 44.17
CA ASN A 644 26.38 1.20 44.97
C ASN A 644 26.57 0.31 46.21
N GLU A 645 25.50 -0.18 46.82
CA GLU A 645 25.52 -0.90 48.09
C GLU A 645 25.30 -2.41 47.88
N THR A 646 26.38 -3.20 47.94
CA THR A 646 26.28 -4.67 47.92
C THR A 646 25.43 -5.17 49.09
N GLY A 647 24.46 -6.05 48.81
CA GLY A 647 23.56 -6.59 49.83
C GLY A 647 22.33 -5.72 50.14
N TYR A 648 22.17 -4.54 49.51
CA TYR A 648 21.03 -3.64 49.77
C TYR A 648 19.69 -4.29 49.43
N LEU A 649 19.60 -4.97 48.28
CA LEU A 649 18.36 -5.59 47.83
C LEU A 649 17.92 -6.74 48.74
N GLU A 650 18.87 -7.54 49.22
CA GLU A 650 18.65 -8.65 50.14
C GLU A 650 18.13 -8.16 51.49
N LYS A 651 18.75 -7.10 52.04
CA LYS A 651 18.33 -6.43 53.27
C LYS A 651 16.93 -5.84 53.14
N LEU A 652 16.65 -5.22 51.99
CA LEU A 652 15.36 -4.60 51.74
C LEU A 652 14.23 -5.64 51.66
N THR A 653 14.47 -6.80 51.04
CA THR A 653 13.45 -7.85 50.92
C THR A 653 13.42 -8.83 52.10
N GLY A 654 14.38 -8.77 53.01
CA GLY A 654 14.52 -9.71 54.12
C GLY A 654 14.98 -11.11 53.68
N LEU A 655 15.70 -11.18 52.55
CA LEU A 655 16.39 -12.38 52.08
C LEU A 655 17.64 -12.66 52.93
N ASP A 656 18.33 -11.62 53.38
CA ASP A 656 19.49 -11.72 54.29
C ASP A 656 19.17 -12.49 55.57
N LYS A 657 18.00 -12.21 56.18
CA LYS A 657 17.50 -12.93 57.35
C LYS A 657 17.18 -14.39 57.03
N LEU A 658 16.63 -14.66 55.86
CA LEU A 658 16.30 -16.03 55.44
C LEU A 658 17.57 -16.87 55.22
N TYR A 659 18.64 -16.26 54.72
CA TYR A 659 19.95 -16.91 54.65
C TYR A 659 20.50 -17.21 56.04
N ALA A 660 20.50 -16.23 56.94
CA ALA A 660 20.95 -16.42 58.32
C ALA A 660 20.13 -17.52 59.05
N ASP A 661 18.81 -17.53 58.87
CA ASP A 661 17.93 -18.55 59.45
C ASP A 661 18.21 -19.95 58.86
N SER A 662 18.53 -20.03 57.56
CA SER A 662 18.88 -21.29 56.90
C SER A 662 20.26 -21.82 57.31
N GLU A 663 21.24 -20.93 57.48
CA GLU A 663 22.57 -21.28 57.99
C GLU A 663 22.48 -21.77 59.44
N ALA A 664 21.75 -21.05 60.29
CA ALA A 664 21.51 -21.47 61.67
C ALA A 664 20.75 -22.81 61.75
N ALA A 665 19.79 -23.05 60.84
CA ALA A 665 19.10 -24.32 60.75
C ALA A 665 20.03 -25.46 60.32
N MET A 666 20.93 -25.24 59.35
CA MET A 666 21.93 -26.22 58.94
C MET A 666 22.95 -26.54 60.04
N GLU A 667 23.39 -25.52 60.80
CA GLU A 667 24.28 -25.70 61.95
C GLU A 667 23.59 -26.46 63.11
N SER A 668 22.26 -26.41 63.21
CA SER A 668 21.48 -27.12 64.23
C SER A 668 21.19 -28.59 63.90
N VAL A 669 21.51 -29.06 62.70
CA VAL A 669 21.38 -30.47 62.31
C VAL A 669 22.70 -31.18 62.65
N ASP A 670 22.82 -31.67 63.89
CA ASP A 670 23.87 -32.62 64.26
C ASP A 670 23.71 -33.89 63.43
N TRP A 671 24.69 -34.17 62.58
CA TRP A 671 24.82 -35.49 61.96
C TRP A 671 25.12 -36.49 63.08
N VAL A 672 24.15 -37.34 63.40
CA VAL A 672 24.39 -38.50 64.26
C VAL A 672 25.41 -39.38 63.53
N GLU A 673 26.67 -39.33 63.93
CA GLU A 673 27.66 -40.33 63.56
C GLU A 673 27.16 -41.68 64.09
N GLU A 674 26.71 -42.55 63.18
CA GLU A 674 26.54 -43.97 63.48
C GLU A 674 27.91 -44.52 63.89
N GLY A 675 28.04 -44.79 65.19
CA GLY A 675 29.28 -45.26 65.80
C GLY A 675 29.82 -46.51 65.11
N GLU A 676 31.13 -46.47 64.88
CA GLU A 676 31.95 -47.63 64.54
C GLU A 676 31.76 -48.72 65.60
N GLY A 677 31.01 -49.76 65.25
CA GLY A 677 31.04 -51.03 65.96
C GLY A 677 32.25 -51.84 65.50
N GLU A 678 33.35 -51.76 66.24
CA GLU A 678 34.37 -52.80 66.25
C GLU A 678 33.73 -54.13 66.70
N GLY A 679 33.93 -55.18 65.90
CA GLY A 679 33.43 -56.52 66.16
C GLY A 679 34.06 -57.56 65.24
N ASP A 680 35.27 -57.96 65.63
CA ASP A 680 36.03 -59.20 65.36
C ASP A 680 35.52 -60.25 64.36
N ASP A 681 36.51 -60.69 63.55
CA ASP A 681 36.93 -62.06 63.22
C ASP A 681 35.97 -63.11 62.61
N ASP A 682 36.55 -63.72 61.57
CA ASP A 682 36.51 -65.12 61.17
C ASP A 682 35.36 -65.70 60.31
N PHE A 683 35.81 -66.11 59.10
CA PHE A 683 35.28 -67.05 58.08
C PHE A 683 34.23 -66.60 57.05
#